data_AF-A0A385TU59-F1
#
_entry.id   AF-A0A385TU59-F1
#
_cell.length_a   1.000
_cell.length_b   1.000
_cell.length_c   1.000
_cell.angle_alpha   90.00
_cell.angle_beta   90.00
_cell.angle_gamma   90.00
#
_symmetry.space_group_name_H-M   'P 1'
#
loop_
_entity.id
_entity.type
_entity.pdbx_description
1 polymer ?
#
loop_
_entity_poly.entity_id
_entity_poly.type
_entity_poly.pdbx_seq_one_letter_code
_entity_poly.pdbx_strand_id
1 'polypeptide(L)'
;MKQYLKLDEWSIIEEGFDPHTHEISESIFSIGNGFMGQRANFEESYSGSSLQGSYMAGVYYPDKTRVGWWKNGYPEYFAKVLNSTNWIGIGIEIDGTPLDLAKCTVKDFVRELNMKEGFLSRRFTAVMEDGKELQIDAVRFVSIVRHEIGAIRYAVTPLNFAGELTVTPYLDGDVKNKDSNYDEKFWLEVFKEAAQGSAALTVKTKKLDFHVTSVMSYHILKNGEKLNLQAELIEKEKYAANRLSVPVSEGEAVTIYKYVANVTSRNHGFGELVDAARAVLEPAVETGFEQLLKEQADAWGDKWKESDIVIEGDVAAQQAIRFNIFQLNQTYSGEDDRLNIGPKGFTGEKYGGSTYWDTEAYCLPFYLSTADASISRNLLIYRYKHLEKAKENARKLGFTKGALYPMVTMNGEECHNEWEITFEEIHRNGAIAYAIYNYVNYTGDFSYLGQYGLEVLVEISRFWEERVNYVPAKDQYMMLGVTGPNEYENNVNNNWYTNRIASWTMEYTLDVLEYLKENENARYAELTAKLALQDAETAQWQDIISKMYYPVDEELGVFLQQDGFLNKELVPVKELDPAHLPLNQNWSWDRILRSVYIKQADVLQGLFFLGDRYDLATKKRNFDFYEPFTVHESSLSPCVHSILACELGYQEKAYEMYLRTARLDLDNYNNDTEDGCHTTSMAGTWMSVVHGFGGLRVKDGVLHLNPFIPGHWSSFSFKVMFRGSRLKVNVKGHETLIVNETDTPAVLNVNGKEYAISGFGEVTAAR
;
A
#
# COMPACT_ATOMS: atom_id res chain seq x y z
N MET A 1 -22.83 0.99 -6.90
CA MET A 1 -21.94 1.35 -8.03
C MET A 1 -22.34 2.71 -8.56
N LYS A 2 -21.46 3.71 -8.46
CA LYS A 2 -21.62 5.01 -9.11
C LYS A 2 -20.35 5.31 -9.88
N GLN A 3 -20.30 4.92 -11.14
CA GLN A 3 -19.20 5.30 -12.04
C GLN A 3 -19.36 6.79 -12.37
N TYR A 4 -18.72 7.65 -11.59
CA TYR A 4 -18.72 9.11 -11.78
C TYR A 4 -17.43 9.63 -12.43
N LEU A 5 -16.40 8.78 -12.48
CA LEU A 5 -15.13 9.07 -13.13
C LEU A 5 -15.18 8.69 -14.60
N LYS A 6 -14.64 9.56 -15.45
CA LYS A 6 -14.52 9.32 -16.89
C LYS A 6 -13.40 8.31 -17.16
N LEU A 7 -13.66 7.40 -18.11
CA LEU A 7 -12.67 6.42 -18.55
C LEU A 7 -11.63 7.08 -19.45
N ASP A 8 -10.37 6.94 -19.07
CA ASP A 8 -9.19 7.36 -19.84
C ASP A 8 -8.04 6.41 -19.51
N GLU A 9 -7.16 6.13 -20.49
CA GLU A 9 -6.09 5.15 -20.32
C GLU A 9 -4.95 5.60 -19.40
N TRP A 10 -4.76 6.91 -19.21
CA TRP A 10 -3.62 7.49 -18.49
C TRP A 10 -4.03 8.50 -17.42
N SER A 11 -5.29 8.89 -17.38
CA SER A 11 -5.81 9.85 -16.42
C SER A 11 -6.99 9.31 -15.64
N ILE A 12 -7.09 9.72 -14.38
CA ILE A 12 -8.36 9.70 -13.63
C ILE A 12 -8.96 11.09 -13.78
N ILE A 13 -10.20 11.16 -14.29
CA ILE A 13 -10.85 12.43 -14.62
C ILE A 13 -12.23 12.47 -13.96
N GLU A 14 -12.47 13.53 -13.20
CA GLU A 14 -13.78 13.87 -12.63
C GLU A 14 -14.30 15.13 -13.33
N GLU A 15 -15.46 15.03 -13.96
CA GLU A 15 -16.16 16.15 -14.61
C GLU A 15 -17.40 16.53 -13.78
N GLY A 16 -17.52 17.81 -13.44
CA GLY A 16 -18.50 18.31 -12.48
C GLY A 16 -18.06 18.13 -11.03
N PHE A 17 -18.57 18.98 -10.14
CA PHE A 17 -18.27 18.93 -8.71
C PHE A 17 -19.51 18.50 -7.91
N ASP A 18 -19.42 17.35 -7.24
CA ASP A 18 -20.40 16.89 -6.25
C ASP A 18 -19.78 16.87 -4.85
N PRO A 19 -20.20 17.77 -3.93
CA PRO A 19 -19.72 17.82 -2.55
C PRO A 19 -19.85 16.50 -1.81
N HIS A 20 -20.82 15.64 -2.16
CA HIS A 20 -21.03 14.35 -1.49
C HIS A 20 -19.98 13.29 -1.85
N THR A 21 -19.26 13.48 -2.96
CA THR A 21 -18.18 12.59 -3.41
C THR A 21 -16.79 13.14 -3.10
N HIS A 22 -16.71 14.34 -2.49
CA HIS A 22 -15.45 15.05 -2.33
C HIS A 22 -14.41 14.25 -1.52
N GLU A 23 -14.77 13.68 -0.37
CA GLU A 23 -13.83 12.87 0.45
C GLU A 23 -13.33 11.61 -0.28
N ILE A 24 -14.15 11.02 -1.16
CA ILE A 24 -13.76 9.88 -2.00
C ILE A 24 -12.73 10.35 -3.05
N SER A 25 -13.04 11.44 -3.75
CA SER A 25 -12.13 11.98 -4.76
C SER A 25 -10.85 12.54 -4.15
N GLU A 26 -10.87 13.05 -2.90
CA GLU A 26 -9.67 13.40 -2.15
C GLU A 26 -8.72 12.20 -2.00
N SER A 27 -9.25 11.00 -1.75
CA SER A 27 -8.47 9.77 -1.69
C SER A 27 -7.94 9.39 -3.07
N ILE A 28 -8.82 9.25 -4.06
CA ILE A 28 -8.49 8.74 -5.40
C ILE A 28 -7.43 9.60 -6.07
N PHE A 29 -7.52 10.92 -5.94
CA PHE A 29 -6.61 11.86 -6.61
C PHE A 29 -5.37 12.19 -5.75
N SER A 30 -5.10 11.42 -4.69
CA SER A 30 -3.93 11.62 -3.82
C SER A 30 -2.62 11.50 -4.61
N ILE A 31 -1.65 12.32 -4.22
CA ILE A 31 -0.29 12.34 -4.78
C ILE A 31 0.78 12.04 -3.72
N GLY A 32 1.92 11.48 -4.10
CA GLY A 32 3.02 11.14 -3.20
C GLY A 32 4.27 10.64 -3.92
N ASN A 33 5.35 10.42 -3.16
CA ASN A 33 6.66 10.01 -3.69
C ASN A 33 7.43 9.03 -2.78
N GLY A 34 6.74 8.32 -1.88
CA GLY A 34 7.38 7.45 -0.89
C GLY A 34 7.97 8.17 0.33
N PHE A 35 8.26 9.47 0.24
CA PHE A 35 8.77 10.30 1.34
C PHE A 35 7.66 11.14 2.00
N MET A 36 6.75 11.66 1.20
CA MET A 36 5.54 12.35 1.64
C MET A 36 4.37 12.05 0.71
N GLY A 37 3.16 12.31 1.19
CA GLY A 37 1.98 12.29 0.34
C GLY A 37 0.92 13.29 0.80
N GLN A 38 -0.01 13.58 -0.11
CA GLN A 38 -0.97 14.65 0.00
C GLN A 38 -2.29 14.19 -0.64
N ARG A 39 -3.36 14.15 0.16
CA ARG A 39 -4.73 13.96 -0.35
C ARG A 39 -5.09 15.08 -1.31
N ALA A 40 -6.05 14.85 -2.21
CA ALA A 40 -6.48 15.84 -3.19
C ALA A 40 -7.36 16.97 -2.62
N ASN A 41 -7.05 17.42 -1.40
CA ASN A 41 -7.67 18.59 -0.77
C ASN A 41 -7.43 19.83 -1.63
N PHE A 42 -8.36 20.78 -1.61
CA PHE A 42 -8.20 22.06 -2.31
C PHE A 42 -7.16 22.96 -1.63
N GLU A 43 -6.45 23.75 -2.44
CA GLU A 43 -5.46 24.72 -1.97
C GLU A 43 -6.14 25.89 -1.24
N GLU A 44 -7.27 26.35 -1.78
CA GLU A 44 -8.12 27.39 -1.21
C GLU A 44 -9.06 26.88 -0.11
N SER A 45 -9.91 27.77 0.42
CA SER A 45 -10.88 27.41 1.44
C SER A 45 -11.92 26.43 0.90
N TYR A 46 -12.31 25.48 1.74
CA TYR A 46 -13.45 24.61 1.49
C TYR A 46 -14.13 24.30 2.81
N SER A 47 -15.37 24.78 2.99
CA SER A 47 -16.11 24.57 4.25
C SER A 47 -16.98 23.31 4.27
N GLY A 48 -16.95 22.49 3.21
CA GLY A 48 -17.70 21.24 3.10
C GLY A 48 -17.03 20.07 3.84
N SER A 49 -17.59 18.86 3.69
CA SER A 49 -16.98 17.64 4.24
C SER A 49 -15.67 17.34 3.52
N SER A 50 -14.59 17.20 4.28
CA SER A 50 -13.23 16.99 3.78
C SER A 50 -12.41 16.27 4.84
N LEU A 51 -11.53 15.38 4.41
CA LEU A 51 -10.48 14.80 5.23
C LEU A 51 -9.15 15.42 4.77
N GLN A 52 -8.71 16.46 5.47
CA GLN A 52 -7.40 17.05 5.24
C GLN A 52 -6.30 16.00 5.56
N GLY A 53 -5.35 15.81 4.65
CA GLY A 53 -4.24 14.89 4.88
C GLY A 53 -2.97 15.25 4.11
N SER A 54 -1.93 15.58 4.85
CA SER A 54 -0.52 15.59 4.39
C SER A 54 0.26 14.64 5.28
N TYR A 55 1.05 13.72 4.74
CA TYR A 55 1.70 12.67 5.53
C TYR A 55 3.21 12.64 5.26
N MET A 56 4.01 12.43 6.32
CA MET A 56 5.46 12.27 6.23
C MET A 56 5.86 10.84 6.58
N ALA A 57 6.63 10.20 5.71
CA ALA A 57 6.99 8.80 5.87
C ALA A 57 7.78 8.54 7.16
N GLY A 58 7.32 7.56 7.94
CA GLY A 58 7.95 7.16 9.20
C GLY A 58 7.77 8.13 10.36
N VAL A 59 6.96 9.19 10.20
CA VAL A 59 6.58 10.09 11.30
C VAL A 59 5.23 9.66 11.87
N TYR A 60 5.24 9.15 13.09
CA TYR A 60 4.06 8.55 13.72
C TYR A 60 3.89 9.02 15.17
N TYR A 61 2.72 8.71 15.75
CA TYR A 61 2.39 8.98 17.13
C TYR A 61 1.88 7.73 17.85
N PRO A 62 2.37 7.43 19.08
CA PRO A 62 1.86 6.34 19.89
C PRO A 62 0.59 6.83 20.61
N ASP A 63 -0.54 6.73 19.93
CA ASP A 63 -1.83 7.10 20.49
C ASP A 63 -2.27 6.06 21.51
N LYS A 64 -2.72 6.48 22.69
CA LYS A 64 -2.94 5.55 23.81
C LYS A 64 -4.03 4.54 23.45
N THR A 65 -3.79 3.26 23.71
CA THR A 65 -4.75 2.19 23.41
C THR A 65 -6.09 2.46 24.11
N ARG A 66 -7.16 2.38 23.33
CA ARG A 66 -8.55 2.48 23.80
C ARG A 66 -9.25 1.16 23.56
N VAL A 67 -9.63 0.48 24.63
CA VAL A 67 -10.36 -0.81 24.59
C VAL A 67 -11.48 -0.80 25.61
N GLY A 68 -12.53 -1.58 25.38
CA GLY A 68 -13.61 -1.77 26.35
C GLY A 68 -13.13 -2.54 27.60
N TRP A 69 -12.34 -3.59 27.39
CA TRP A 69 -11.81 -4.44 28.46
C TRP A 69 -10.36 -4.81 28.18
N TRP A 70 -9.45 -4.46 29.09
CA TRP A 70 -8.04 -4.80 28.95
C TRP A 70 -7.80 -6.31 29.03
N LYS A 71 -6.85 -6.81 28.23
CA LYS A 71 -6.32 -8.18 28.25
C LYS A 71 -4.82 -8.11 28.44
N ASN A 72 -4.27 -9.00 29.27
CA ASN A 72 -2.82 -9.11 29.41
C ASN A 72 -2.22 -9.47 28.04
N GLY A 73 -1.18 -8.73 27.63
CA GLY A 73 -0.60 -8.85 26.30
C GLY A 73 -0.96 -7.71 25.35
N TYR A 74 -2.02 -6.93 25.63
CA TYR A 74 -2.36 -5.78 24.79
C TYR A 74 -1.24 -4.73 24.75
N PRO A 75 -1.06 -4.07 23.59
CA PRO A 75 -0.13 -2.96 23.49
C PRO A 75 -0.67 -1.72 24.20
N GLU A 76 0.24 -0.91 24.72
CA GLU A 76 -0.10 0.32 25.45
C GLU A 76 -0.54 1.47 24.52
N TYR A 77 -0.21 1.37 23.23
CA TYR A 77 -0.56 2.35 22.21
C TYR A 77 -0.89 1.69 20.87
N PHE A 78 -1.65 2.42 20.05
CA PHE A 78 -1.84 2.16 18.62
C PHE A 78 -1.08 3.25 17.84
N ALA A 79 -0.06 2.87 17.07
CA ALA A 79 0.72 3.83 16.31
C ALA A 79 -0.04 4.35 15.08
N LYS A 80 0.04 5.66 14.83
CA LYS A 80 -0.63 6.32 13.71
C LYS A 80 0.32 7.24 12.96
N VAL A 81 0.39 7.13 11.63
CA VAL A 81 0.95 8.18 10.78
C VAL A 81 0.13 9.44 10.96
N LEU A 82 0.81 10.56 11.05
CA LEU A 82 0.18 11.84 11.38
C LEU A 82 -0.16 12.64 10.15
N ASN A 83 -1.34 13.26 10.17
CA ASN A 83 -1.57 14.44 9.35
C ASN A 83 -0.56 15.52 9.80
N SER A 84 0.23 16.02 8.87
CA SER A 84 1.36 16.93 9.05
C SER A 84 0.99 18.34 8.57
N THR A 85 1.95 19.26 8.59
CA THR A 85 1.74 20.64 8.13
C THR A 85 1.04 20.68 6.78
N ASN A 86 -0.08 21.42 6.71
CA ASN A 86 -0.71 21.76 5.45
C ASN A 86 0.18 22.70 4.65
N TRP A 87 0.94 22.10 3.74
CA TRP A 87 1.88 22.82 2.90
C TRP A 87 1.24 23.37 1.63
N ILE A 88 0.06 22.88 1.23
CA ILE A 88 -0.57 23.28 -0.03
C ILE A 88 -1.33 24.62 0.06
N GLY A 89 -1.63 25.08 1.26
CA GLY A 89 -2.54 26.20 1.51
C GLY A 89 -2.26 27.49 0.73
N ILE A 90 -3.25 27.97 -0.02
CA ILE A 90 -3.26 29.26 -0.71
C ILE A 90 -4.64 29.89 -0.47
N GLY A 91 -4.71 30.83 0.48
CA GLY A 91 -5.94 31.61 0.71
C GLY A 91 -6.20 32.55 -0.46
N ILE A 92 -7.41 32.49 -1.02
CA ILE A 92 -7.88 33.35 -2.11
C ILE A 92 -9.11 34.09 -1.65
N GLU A 93 -9.08 35.41 -1.69
CA GLU A 93 -10.24 36.26 -1.38
C GLU A 93 -10.42 37.32 -2.48
N ILE A 94 -11.67 37.60 -2.86
CA ILE A 94 -12.04 38.68 -3.78
C ILE A 94 -12.80 39.75 -3.01
N ASP A 95 -12.27 40.97 -2.97
CA ASP A 95 -12.81 42.09 -2.18
C ASP A 95 -13.15 41.69 -0.73
N GLY A 96 -12.30 40.84 -0.13
CA GLY A 96 -12.46 40.32 1.23
C GLY A 96 -13.40 39.11 1.38
N THR A 97 -13.98 38.59 0.29
CA THR A 97 -14.81 37.37 0.32
C THR A 97 -13.97 36.15 -0.08
N PRO A 98 -13.84 35.11 0.76
CA PRO A 98 -13.08 33.91 0.43
C PRO A 98 -13.67 33.13 -0.74
N LEU A 99 -12.80 32.59 -1.61
CA LEU A 99 -13.17 31.55 -2.57
C LEU A 99 -13.38 30.24 -1.80
N ASP A 100 -14.62 29.77 -1.78
CA ASP A 100 -15.05 28.57 -1.07
C ASP A 100 -16.04 27.79 -1.93
N LEU A 101 -15.59 26.65 -2.49
CA LEU A 101 -16.40 25.86 -3.42
C LEU A 101 -17.65 25.26 -2.78
N ALA A 102 -17.72 25.19 -1.45
CA ALA A 102 -18.93 24.76 -0.74
C ALA A 102 -20.05 25.82 -0.80
N LYS A 103 -19.71 27.07 -1.12
CA LYS A 103 -20.64 28.22 -1.18
C LYS A 103 -20.81 28.78 -2.58
N CYS A 104 -19.88 28.49 -3.48
CA CYS A 104 -19.94 28.94 -4.87
C CYS A 104 -20.86 28.04 -5.71
N THR A 105 -21.40 28.60 -6.80
CA THR A 105 -21.88 27.76 -7.90
C THR A 105 -20.68 27.41 -8.77
N VAL A 106 -20.35 26.12 -8.88
CA VAL A 106 -19.19 25.65 -9.64
C VAL A 106 -19.62 25.19 -11.03
N LYS A 107 -18.99 25.75 -12.07
CA LYS A 107 -19.20 25.43 -13.49
C LYS A 107 -17.91 24.85 -14.08
N ASP A 108 -18.05 24.05 -15.15
CA ASP A 108 -16.93 23.53 -15.97
C ASP A 108 -15.81 22.88 -15.14
N PHE A 109 -16.18 22.24 -14.03
CA PHE A 109 -15.23 21.60 -13.15
C PHE A 109 -14.62 20.37 -13.81
N VAL A 110 -13.30 20.33 -13.84
CA VAL A 110 -12.51 19.17 -14.22
C VAL A 110 -11.40 19.01 -13.20
N ARG A 111 -11.28 17.82 -12.61
CA ARG A 111 -10.12 17.40 -11.82
C ARG A 111 -9.47 16.21 -12.52
N GLU A 112 -8.16 16.28 -12.74
CA GLU A 112 -7.40 15.27 -13.46
C GLU A 112 -6.18 14.85 -12.65
N LEU A 113 -6.06 13.56 -12.36
CA LEU A 113 -4.81 12.93 -11.95
C LEU A 113 -4.18 12.32 -13.21
N ASN A 114 -3.15 12.97 -13.74
CA ASN A 114 -2.39 12.45 -14.87
C ASN A 114 -1.34 11.48 -14.34
N MET A 115 -1.57 10.18 -14.54
CA MET A 115 -0.69 9.13 -14.01
C MET A 115 0.58 8.97 -14.84
N LYS A 116 0.53 9.36 -16.12
CA LYS A 116 1.66 9.25 -17.05
C LYS A 116 2.80 10.21 -16.69
N GLU A 117 2.44 11.44 -16.36
CA GLU A 117 3.39 12.52 -16.05
C GLU A 117 3.42 12.86 -14.55
N GLY A 118 2.48 12.32 -13.76
CA GLY A 118 2.52 12.35 -12.31
C GLY A 118 2.19 13.69 -11.68
N PHE A 119 1.11 14.32 -12.13
CA PHE A 119 0.59 15.57 -11.56
C PHE A 119 -0.92 15.51 -11.32
N LEU A 120 -1.38 16.33 -10.38
CA LEU A 120 -2.78 16.60 -10.13
C LEU A 120 -3.11 17.99 -10.69
N SER A 121 -4.18 18.08 -11.49
CA SER A 121 -4.69 19.36 -11.97
C SER A 121 -6.17 19.52 -11.66
N ARG A 122 -6.60 20.78 -11.58
CA ARG A 122 -7.99 21.16 -11.38
C ARG A 122 -8.29 22.46 -12.10
N ARG A 123 -9.38 22.47 -12.87
CA ARG A 123 -9.89 23.65 -13.58
C ARG A 123 -11.38 23.80 -13.33
N PHE A 124 -11.84 25.01 -13.08
CA PHE A 124 -13.27 25.30 -12.92
C PHE A 124 -13.53 26.79 -13.03
N THR A 125 -14.81 27.14 -13.22
CA THR A 125 -15.32 28.49 -13.06
C THR A 125 -16.16 28.55 -11.78
N ALA A 126 -15.78 29.40 -10.83
CA ALA A 126 -16.55 29.65 -9.63
C ALA A 126 -17.38 30.93 -9.79
N VAL A 127 -18.69 30.82 -9.55
CA VAL A 127 -19.58 31.98 -9.39
C VAL A 127 -19.78 32.21 -7.90
N MET A 128 -19.24 33.33 -7.41
CA MET A 128 -19.36 33.76 -6.02
C MET A 128 -20.80 34.23 -5.72
N GLU A 129 -21.16 34.34 -4.43
CA GLU A 129 -22.51 34.73 -4.00
C GLU A 129 -22.92 36.14 -4.49
N ASP A 130 -21.95 37.03 -4.71
CA ASP A 130 -22.17 38.38 -5.25
C ASP A 130 -22.24 38.43 -6.79
N GLY A 131 -22.15 37.27 -7.47
CA GLY A 131 -22.23 37.13 -8.92
C GLY A 131 -20.90 37.32 -9.67
N LYS A 132 -19.79 37.58 -8.96
CA LYS A 132 -18.46 37.59 -9.59
C LYS A 132 -18.06 36.20 -10.04
N GLU A 133 -17.50 36.12 -11.24
CA GLU A 133 -17.04 34.87 -11.84
C GLU A 133 -15.51 34.84 -11.93
N LEU A 134 -14.92 33.73 -11.49
CA LEU A 134 -13.48 33.46 -11.50
C LEU A 134 -13.22 32.15 -12.23
N GLN A 135 -12.28 32.14 -13.16
CA GLN A 135 -11.68 30.91 -13.64
C GLN A 135 -10.45 30.56 -12.81
N ILE A 136 -10.40 29.31 -12.35
CA ILE A 136 -9.27 28.73 -11.62
C ILE A 136 -8.63 27.64 -12.48
N ASP A 137 -7.31 27.65 -12.55
CA ASP A 137 -6.49 26.59 -13.17
C ASP A 137 -5.31 26.29 -12.24
N ALA A 138 -5.32 25.12 -11.63
CA ALA A 138 -4.34 24.68 -10.64
C ALA A 138 -3.65 23.39 -11.12
N VAL A 139 -2.34 23.33 -10.96
CA VAL A 139 -1.51 22.14 -11.21
C VAL A 139 -0.54 21.98 -10.05
N ARG A 140 -0.46 20.79 -9.46
CA ARG A 140 0.50 20.48 -8.41
C ARG A 140 1.05 19.06 -8.51
N PHE A 141 2.22 18.87 -7.92
CA PHE A 141 2.84 17.55 -7.77
C PHE A 141 3.76 17.52 -6.55
N VAL A 142 4.02 16.30 -6.08
CA VAL A 142 5.07 15.97 -5.12
C VAL A 142 6.19 15.33 -5.93
N SER A 143 7.41 15.89 -5.88
CA SER A 143 8.49 15.50 -6.79
C SER A 143 9.03 14.10 -6.46
N ILE A 144 9.08 13.21 -7.44
CA ILE A 144 9.73 11.90 -7.33
C ILE A 144 11.23 11.94 -7.64
N VAL A 145 11.78 13.14 -7.87
CA VAL A 145 13.22 13.37 -8.11
C VAL A 145 13.85 14.11 -6.94
N ARG A 146 13.11 15.09 -6.38
CA ARG A 146 13.52 15.91 -5.24
C ARG A 146 12.55 15.62 -4.10
N HIS A 147 12.80 14.56 -3.35
CA HIS A 147 11.80 13.90 -2.50
C HIS A 147 11.19 14.82 -1.42
N GLU A 148 11.88 15.89 -1.03
CA GLU A 148 11.43 16.89 -0.07
C GLU A 148 10.48 17.95 -0.68
N ILE A 149 10.40 18.05 -2.02
CA ILE A 149 9.79 19.19 -2.72
C ILE A 149 8.37 18.91 -3.19
N GLY A 150 7.44 19.80 -2.83
CA GLY A 150 6.14 19.96 -3.45
C GLY A 150 6.05 21.29 -4.20
N ALA A 151 5.39 21.30 -5.35
CA ALA A 151 5.25 22.50 -6.19
C ALA A 151 3.81 22.68 -6.68
N ILE A 152 3.35 23.94 -6.72
CA ILE A 152 2.00 24.33 -7.10
C ILE A 152 2.07 25.52 -8.04
N ARG A 153 1.34 25.45 -9.15
CA ARG A 153 0.95 26.57 -9.99
C ARG A 153 -0.55 26.77 -9.84
N TYR A 154 -0.98 27.95 -9.40
CA TYR A 154 -2.39 28.28 -9.17
C TYR A 154 -2.74 29.59 -9.86
N ALA A 155 -3.56 29.55 -10.89
CA ALA A 155 -3.96 30.72 -11.67
C ALA A 155 -5.41 31.12 -11.36
N VAL A 156 -5.62 32.43 -11.17
CA VAL A 156 -6.92 33.06 -10.93
C VAL A 156 -7.17 34.09 -12.02
N THR A 157 -8.27 33.97 -12.76
CA THR A 157 -8.66 34.91 -13.82
C THR A 157 -10.07 35.44 -13.56
N PRO A 158 -10.25 36.74 -13.27
CA PRO A 158 -11.58 37.35 -13.22
C PRO A 158 -12.26 37.32 -14.58
N LEU A 159 -13.54 36.95 -14.65
CA LEU A 159 -14.26 36.80 -15.92
C LEU A 159 -15.27 37.91 -16.21
N ASN A 160 -15.74 38.64 -15.19
CA ASN A 160 -16.79 39.64 -15.37
C ASN A 160 -16.65 40.86 -14.44
N PHE A 161 -15.48 41.05 -13.82
CA PHE A 161 -15.29 42.10 -12.82
C PHE A 161 -13.85 42.62 -12.78
N ALA A 162 -13.69 43.78 -12.14
CA ALA A 162 -12.42 44.29 -11.65
C ALA A 162 -12.54 44.51 -10.13
N GLY A 163 -11.44 44.34 -9.40
CA GLY A 163 -11.45 44.38 -7.93
C GLY A 163 -10.08 44.11 -7.34
N GLU A 164 -10.06 43.74 -6.06
CA GLU A 164 -8.87 43.33 -5.35
C GLU A 164 -8.87 41.81 -5.11
N LEU A 165 -7.82 41.14 -5.59
CA LEU A 165 -7.50 39.75 -5.25
C LEU A 165 -6.52 39.75 -4.08
N THR A 166 -6.92 39.18 -2.95
CA THR A 166 -6.01 38.91 -1.83
C THR A 166 -5.53 37.48 -1.91
N VAL A 167 -4.21 37.30 -1.96
CA VAL A 167 -3.54 36.00 -1.99
C VAL A 167 -2.79 35.81 -0.68
N THR A 168 -3.01 34.67 -0.02
CA THR A 168 -2.35 34.31 1.24
C THR A 168 -1.74 32.90 1.15
N PRO A 169 -0.56 32.69 0.53
CA PRO A 169 0.18 31.45 0.72
C PRO A 169 0.53 31.26 2.20
N TYR A 170 0.29 30.06 2.74
CA TYR A 170 0.53 29.76 4.15
C TYR A 170 1.08 28.34 4.40
N LEU A 171 1.64 28.18 5.59
CA LEU A 171 1.94 26.90 6.24
C LEU A 171 1.09 26.81 7.50
N ASP A 172 0.34 25.71 7.65
CA ASP A 172 -0.53 25.48 8.81
C ASP A 172 -0.27 24.11 9.43
N GLY A 173 0.37 24.12 10.60
CA GLY A 173 0.63 22.95 11.42
C GLY A 173 -0.40 22.74 12.53
N ASP A 174 -1.47 23.54 12.61
CA ASP A 174 -2.54 23.36 13.58
C ASP A 174 -3.58 22.30 13.13
N VAL A 175 -3.06 21.18 12.64
CA VAL A 175 -3.83 20.07 12.07
C VAL A 175 -4.29 19.07 13.12
N LYS A 176 -5.24 18.20 12.73
CA LYS A 176 -5.74 17.10 13.56
C LYS A 176 -5.85 15.82 12.72
N ASN A 177 -5.76 14.68 13.40
CA ASN A 177 -6.15 13.39 12.86
C ASN A 177 -7.63 13.13 13.20
N LYS A 178 -8.43 12.75 12.20
CA LYS A 178 -9.84 12.33 12.34
C LYS A 178 -9.96 11.07 13.19
N ASP A 179 -8.97 10.18 13.13
CA ASP A 179 -8.98 8.89 13.82
C ASP A 179 -8.41 8.91 15.25
N SER A 180 -8.07 10.07 15.84
CA SER A 180 -7.51 10.18 17.19
C SER A 180 -8.40 9.52 18.27
N ASN A 181 -7.80 8.70 19.14
CA ASN A 181 -8.54 7.94 20.16
C ASN A 181 -9.20 8.82 21.23
N TYR A 182 -8.62 10.00 21.48
CA TYR A 182 -8.99 10.94 22.55
C TYR A 182 -9.16 12.38 22.06
N ASP A 183 -9.45 12.58 20.77
CA ASP A 183 -9.63 13.91 20.14
C ASP A 183 -8.47 14.91 20.42
N GLU A 184 -7.25 14.38 20.60
CA GLU A 184 -6.05 15.16 20.88
C GLU A 184 -5.34 15.56 19.58
N LYS A 185 -4.91 16.83 19.46
CA LYS A 185 -3.93 17.22 18.43
C LYS A 185 -2.52 16.75 18.79
N PHE A 186 -1.78 16.19 17.86
CA PHE A 186 -0.50 15.52 18.15
C PHE A 186 0.74 16.42 18.07
N TRP A 187 0.59 17.64 17.58
CA TRP A 187 1.71 18.57 17.30
C TRP A 187 1.83 19.69 18.33
N LEU A 188 3.08 20.07 18.62
CA LEU A 188 3.50 21.27 19.33
C LEU A 188 4.33 22.17 18.39
N GLU A 189 4.22 23.48 18.55
CA GLU A 189 5.08 24.44 17.84
C GLU A 189 6.53 24.37 18.37
N VAL A 190 7.50 24.42 17.46
CA VAL A 190 8.94 24.56 17.77
C VAL A 190 9.47 25.89 17.24
N PHE A 191 9.16 26.19 15.99
CA PHE A 191 9.64 27.37 15.29
C PHE A 191 8.61 27.84 14.27
N LYS A 192 8.51 29.16 14.08
CA LYS A 192 7.77 29.78 12.98
C LYS A 192 8.48 31.04 12.54
N GLU A 193 8.35 31.36 11.26
CA GLU A 193 8.88 32.57 10.67
C GLU A 193 8.05 32.93 9.43
N ALA A 194 7.59 34.18 9.35
CA ALA A 194 7.12 34.78 8.12
C ALA A 194 8.13 35.83 7.65
N ALA A 195 8.56 35.74 6.39
CA ALA A 195 9.51 36.67 5.78
C ALA A 195 9.04 37.06 4.38
N GLN A 196 9.52 38.16 3.82
CA GLN A 196 9.09 38.59 2.49
C GLN A 196 9.38 37.50 1.44
N GLY A 197 8.34 36.96 0.80
CA GLY A 197 8.46 35.90 -0.22
C GLY A 197 8.66 34.48 0.31
N SER A 198 8.70 34.25 1.62
CA SER A 198 8.89 32.92 2.23
C SER A 198 8.23 32.77 3.60
N ALA A 199 8.06 31.53 4.06
CA ALA A 199 7.75 31.24 5.46
C ALA A 199 8.33 29.89 5.86
N ALA A 200 8.58 29.71 7.16
CA ALA A 200 9.04 28.45 7.73
C ALA A 200 8.19 28.08 8.95
N LEU A 201 7.93 26.79 9.11
CA LEU A 201 7.22 26.25 10.26
C LEU A 201 7.83 24.91 10.67
N THR A 202 8.22 24.79 11.93
CA THR A 202 8.64 23.54 12.55
C THR A 202 7.66 23.15 13.65
N VAL A 203 7.12 21.95 13.53
CA VAL A 203 6.29 21.31 14.55
C VAL A 203 6.94 20.04 15.05
N LYS A 204 6.62 19.64 16.28
CA LYS A 204 7.07 18.36 16.84
C LYS A 204 5.95 17.55 17.46
N THR A 205 6.09 16.24 17.39
CA THR A 205 5.14 15.31 18.02
C THR A 205 5.24 15.40 19.55
N LYS A 206 4.11 15.33 20.25
CA LYS A 206 4.07 15.45 21.72
C LYS A 206 4.81 14.35 22.50
N LYS A 207 4.98 13.15 21.92
CA LYS A 207 5.49 11.96 22.63
C LYS A 207 6.83 11.45 22.14
N LEU A 208 7.06 11.40 20.82
CA LEU A 208 8.27 10.80 20.23
C LEU A 208 9.30 11.84 19.79
N ASP A 209 8.98 13.13 19.92
CA ASP A 209 9.86 14.24 19.53
C ASP A 209 10.35 14.13 18.07
N PHE A 210 9.56 13.54 17.17
CA PHE A 210 9.76 13.76 15.73
C PHE A 210 9.49 15.22 15.40
N HIS A 211 10.42 15.88 14.73
CA HIS A 211 10.26 17.24 14.24
C HIS A 211 10.04 17.20 12.73
N VAL A 212 9.07 17.98 12.25
CA VAL A 212 8.79 18.18 10.83
C VAL A 212 8.89 19.66 10.56
N THR A 213 9.69 20.02 9.56
CA THR A 213 9.86 21.40 9.12
C THR A 213 9.39 21.56 7.69
N SER A 214 8.53 22.53 7.46
CA SER A 214 8.10 22.97 6.14
C SER A 214 8.64 24.37 5.89
N VAL A 215 9.28 24.61 4.75
CA VAL A 215 9.70 25.94 4.31
C VAL A 215 9.12 26.20 2.93
N MET A 216 8.40 27.32 2.78
CA MET A 216 7.81 27.72 1.51
C MET A 216 8.49 28.94 0.91
N SER A 217 8.48 29.01 -0.42
CA SER A 217 8.73 30.21 -1.21
C SER A 217 7.65 30.35 -2.28
N TYR A 218 7.33 31.59 -2.67
CA TYR A 218 6.36 31.82 -3.74
C TYR A 218 6.71 33.00 -4.63
N HIS A 219 6.14 33.00 -5.84
CA HIS A 219 6.14 34.11 -6.78
C HIS A 219 4.73 34.36 -7.30
N ILE A 220 4.37 35.63 -7.48
CA ILE A 220 3.10 36.02 -8.07
C ILE A 220 3.40 36.73 -9.39
N LEU A 221 2.79 36.23 -10.46
CA LEU A 221 2.85 36.82 -11.79
C LEU A 221 1.48 37.38 -12.17
N LYS A 222 1.45 38.52 -12.85
CA LYS A 222 0.25 39.05 -13.48
C LYS A 222 0.51 39.17 -14.98
N ASN A 223 -0.31 38.51 -15.80
CA ASN A 223 -0.11 38.43 -17.25
C ASN A 223 1.31 37.98 -17.67
N GLY A 224 1.92 37.09 -16.87
CA GLY A 224 3.27 36.57 -17.12
C GLY A 224 4.41 37.41 -16.54
N GLU A 225 4.14 38.59 -15.99
CA GLU A 225 5.17 39.44 -15.37
C GLU A 225 5.20 39.29 -13.85
N LYS A 226 6.39 39.05 -13.28
CA LYS A 226 6.57 38.89 -11.84
C LYS A 226 6.29 40.20 -11.12
N LEU A 227 5.40 40.16 -10.13
CA LEU A 227 5.07 41.30 -9.30
C LEU A 227 6.02 41.42 -8.10
N ASN A 228 6.43 42.65 -7.79
CA ASN A 228 7.16 42.99 -6.58
C ASN A 228 6.21 43.62 -5.56
N LEU A 229 5.47 42.78 -4.85
CA LEU A 229 4.46 43.18 -3.87
C LEU A 229 5.03 43.12 -2.45
N GLN A 230 4.71 44.10 -1.62
CA GLN A 230 5.00 44.02 -0.19
C GLN A 230 3.96 43.12 0.48
N ALA A 231 4.41 42.11 1.23
CA ALA A 231 3.52 41.23 1.97
C ALA A 231 3.25 41.75 3.38
N GLU A 232 2.04 41.55 3.87
CA GLU A 232 1.74 41.49 5.30
C GLU A 232 2.21 40.13 5.82
N LEU A 233 3.16 40.13 6.76
CA LEU A 233 3.72 38.92 7.36
C LEU A 233 2.83 38.50 8.54
N ILE A 234 2.35 37.27 8.52
CA ILE A 234 1.40 36.75 9.50
C ILE A 234 2.01 35.55 10.23
N GLU A 235 2.11 35.66 11.55
CA GLU A 235 2.51 34.58 12.44
C GLU A 235 1.44 34.35 13.51
N LYS A 236 0.97 33.11 13.64
CA LYS A 236 0.07 32.66 14.71
C LYS A 236 0.60 31.34 15.28
N GLU A 237 -0.05 30.79 16.29
CA GLU A 237 0.33 29.45 16.79
C GLU A 237 0.25 28.43 15.65
N LYS A 238 1.37 27.74 15.40
CA LYS A 238 1.61 26.74 14.35
C LYS A 238 1.28 27.24 12.93
N TYR A 239 1.35 28.54 12.68
CA TYR A 239 0.93 29.11 11.40
C TYR A 239 1.85 30.25 10.99
N ALA A 240 2.28 30.22 9.72
CA ALA A 240 3.07 31.29 9.12
C ALA A 240 2.59 31.54 7.68
N ALA A 241 2.38 32.81 7.31
CA ALA A 241 1.83 33.18 6.02
C ALA A 241 2.28 34.56 5.56
N ASN A 242 2.12 34.80 4.26
CA ASN A 242 2.29 36.11 3.65
C ASN A 242 1.00 36.50 2.94
N ARG A 243 0.39 37.61 3.32
CA ARG A 243 -0.82 38.13 2.67
C ARG A 243 -0.46 39.27 1.74
N LEU A 244 -0.94 39.22 0.49
CA LEU A 244 -0.67 40.21 -0.55
C LEU A 244 -1.96 40.59 -1.26
N SER A 245 -2.12 41.88 -1.57
CA SER A 245 -3.22 42.40 -2.38
C SER A 245 -2.76 42.67 -3.81
N VAL A 246 -3.55 42.22 -4.78
CA VAL A 246 -3.29 42.39 -6.22
C VAL A 246 -4.52 43.02 -6.87
N PRO A 247 -4.42 44.22 -7.47
CA PRO A 247 -5.52 44.76 -8.26
C PRO A 247 -5.68 43.95 -9.55
N VAL A 248 -6.90 43.51 -9.82
CA VAL A 248 -7.23 42.66 -10.96
C VAL A 248 -8.32 43.30 -11.82
N SER A 249 -8.25 43.06 -13.13
CA SER A 249 -9.28 43.41 -14.11
C SER A 249 -9.74 42.16 -14.85
N GLU A 250 -10.89 42.27 -15.51
CA GLU A 250 -11.46 41.20 -16.33
C GLU A 250 -10.44 40.67 -17.34
N GLY A 251 -10.28 39.36 -17.40
CA GLY A 251 -9.38 38.64 -18.29
C GLY A 251 -7.90 38.64 -17.88
N GLU A 252 -7.50 39.38 -16.83
CA GLU A 252 -6.11 39.41 -16.38
C GLU A 252 -5.81 38.27 -15.41
N ALA A 253 -5.02 37.29 -15.85
CA ALA A 253 -4.65 36.16 -15.02
C ALA A 253 -3.55 36.53 -14.00
N VAL A 254 -3.81 36.22 -12.72
CA VAL A 254 -2.81 36.23 -11.66
C VAL A 254 -2.40 34.79 -11.36
N THR A 255 -1.13 34.46 -11.54
CA THR A 255 -0.58 33.12 -11.32
C THR A 255 0.34 33.11 -10.12
N ILE A 256 0.05 32.22 -9.17
CA ILE A 256 0.84 31.96 -7.99
C ILE A 256 1.66 30.70 -8.23
N TYR A 257 2.97 30.79 -8.11
CA TYR A 257 3.85 29.63 -7.98
C TYR A 257 4.23 29.50 -6.52
N LYS A 258 3.98 28.34 -5.92
CA LYS A 258 4.37 28.02 -4.54
C LYS A 258 5.23 26.76 -4.55
N TYR A 259 6.39 26.84 -3.92
CA TYR A 259 7.33 25.74 -3.73
C TYR A 259 7.46 25.51 -2.24
N VAL A 260 7.45 24.25 -1.80
CA VAL A 260 7.64 23.90 -0.40
C VAL A 260 8.62 22.75 -0.26
N ALA A 261 9.57 22.89 0.64
CA ALA A 261 10.43 21.82 1.11
C ALA A 261 9.93 21.31 2.47
N ASN A 262 9.72 20.00 2.58
CA ASN A 262 9.37 19.32 3.82
C ASN A 262 10.51 18.41 4.25
N VAL A 263 11.02 18.57 5.47
CA VAL A 263 12.11 17.75 6.02
C VAL A 263 11.75 17.26 7.42
N THR A 264 12.39 16.17 7.87
CA THR A 264 12.11 15.57 9.17
C THR A 264 13.37 15.29 9.97
N SER A 265 13.23 15.19 11.30
CA SER A 265 14.33 14.78 12.20
C SER A 265 14.76 13.32 12.03
N ARG A 266 14.12 12.55 11.13
CA ARG A 266 14.60 11.22 10.73
C ARG A 266 15.82 11.31 9.81
N ASN A 267 16.02 12.44 9.14
CA ASN A 267 17.05 12.62 8.13
C ASN A 267 18.06 13.74 8.49
N HIS A 268 17.69 14.66 9.39
CA HIS A 268 18.53 15.79 9.80
C HIS A 268 18.53 15.96 11.33
N GLY A 269 19.55 16.63 11.87
CA GLY A 269 19.60 16.99 13.29
C GLY A 269 18.54 18.04 13.66
N PHE A 270 18.08 18.03 14.92
CA PHE A 270 17.00 18.93 15.39
C PHE A 270 17.25 20.42 15.17
N GLY A 271 18.51 20.87 15.26
CA GLY A 271 18.88 22.28 15.04
C GLY A 271 19.15 22.65 13.58
N GLU A 272 19.07 21.68 12.65
CA GLU A 272 19.50 21.85 11.25
C GLU A 272 18.32 21.90 10.28
N LEU A 273 17.10 21.62 10.75
CA LEU A 273 15.96 21.36 9.87
C LEU A 273 15.56 22.55 8.99
N VAL A 274 15.54 23.77 9.53
CA VAL A 274 15.19 24.97 8.74
C VAL A 274 16.23 25.22 7.66
N ASP A 275 17.52 25.09 8.00
CA ASP A 275 18.62 25.30 7.05
C ASP A 275 18.65 24.19 5.99
N ALA A 276 18.42 22.93 6.38
CA ALA A 276 18.31 21.80 5.46
C ALA A 276 17.15 21.99 4.47
N ALA A 277 15.96 22.40 4.96
CA ALA A 277 14.82 22.68 4.11
C ALA A 277 15.09 23.85 3.14
N ARG A 278 15.72 24.93 3.61
CA ARG A 278 16.11 26.06 2.74
C ARG A 278 17.12 25.62 1.67
N ALA A 279 18.11 24.80 2.04
CA ALA A 279 19.16 24.33 1.14
C ALA A 279 18.63 23.48 -0.02
N VAL A 280 17.55 22.70 0.19
CA VAL A 280 16.90 21.96 -0.90
C VAL A 280 15.86 22.79 -1.65
N LEU A 281 15.22 23.76 -0.99
CA LEU A 281 14.20 24.62 -1.59
C LEU A 281 14.79 25.62 -2.59
N GLU A 282 15.91 26.26 -2.26
CA GLU A 282 16.50 27.33 -3.08
C GLU A 282 16.80 26.86 -4.52
N PRO A 283 17.50 25.73 -4.75
CA PRO A 283 17.72 25.21 -6.10
C PRO A 283 16.42 24.84 -6.85
N ALA A 284 15.38 24.39 -6.12
CA ALA A 284 14.09 24.05 -6.73
C ALA A 284 13.37 25.32 -7.23
N VAL A 285 13.41 26.40 -6.45
CA VAL A 285 12.86 27.71 -6.84
C VAL A 285 13.61 28.29 -8.03
N GLU A 286 14.95 28.19 -8.05
CA GLU A 286 15.78 28.62 -9.19
C GLU A 286 15.48 27.85 -10.47
N THR A 287 15.25 26.53 -10.35
CA THR A 287 14.88 25.65 -11.47
C THR A 287 13.51 26.04 -12.05
N GLY A 288 12.56 26.40 -11.17
CA GLY A 288 11.22 26.84 -11.55
C GLY A 288 10.26 25.71 -11.92
N PHE A 289 8.96 26.02 -11.85
CA PHE A 289 7.86 25.04 -11.93
C PHE A 289 7.88 24.20 -13.21
N GLU A 290 8.02 24.82 -14.38
CA GLU A 290 7.96 24.09 -15.66
C GLU A 290 9.07 23.06 -15.80
N GLN A 291 10.28 23.40 -15.36
CA GLN A 291 11.41 22.47 -15.42
C GLN A 291 11.29 21.37 -14.36
N LEU A 292 10.80 21.68 -13.15
CA LEU A 292 10.49 20.66 -12.14
C LEU A 292 9.37 19.70 -12.59
N LEU A 293 8.35 20.20 -13.28
CA LEU A 293 7.28 19.38 -13.87
C LEU A 293 7.82 18.49 -14.99
N LYS A 294 8.78 18.99 -15.77
CA LYS A 294 9.49 18.17 -16.75
C LYS A 294 10.33 17.07 -16.09
N GLU A 295 11.08 17.39 -15.02
CA GLU A 295 11.84 16.40 -14.23
C GLU A 295 10.91 15.30 -13.70
N GLN A 296 9.74 15.67 -13.17
CA GLN A 296 8.68 14.76 -12.73
C GLN A 296 8.22 13.83 -13.88
N ALA A 297 7.86 14.41 -15.02
CA ALA A 297 7.35 13.65 -16.17
C ALA A 297 8.40 12.67 -16.74
N ASP A 298 9.65 13.10 -16.84
CA ASP A 298 10.76 12.25 -17.30
C ASP A 298 10.96 11.05 -16.35
N ALA A 299 10.96 11.30 -15.03
CA ALA A 299 11.11 10.26 -14.01
C ALA A 299 9.93 9.27 -13.97
N TRP A 300 8.69 9.74 -14.15
CA TRP A 300 7.53 8.86 -14.32
C TRP A 300 7.63 8.05 -15.61
N GLY A 301 8.11 8.67 -16.69
CA GLY A 301 8.42 7.97 -17.94
C GLY A 301 9.37 6.80 -17.73
N ASP A 302 10.35 6.93 -16.85
CA ASP A 302 11.26 5.84 -16.47
C ASP A 302 10.56 4.76 -15.63
N LYS A 303 9.75 5.13 -14.62
CA LYS A 303 8.96 4.16 -13.85
C LYS A 303 8.03 3.33 -14.74
N TRP A 304 7.32 3.98 -15.68
CA TRP A 304 6.42 3.27 -16.60
C TRP A 304 7.16 2.33 -17.57
N LYS A 305 8.44 2.57 -17.88
CA LYS A 305 9.23 1.60 -18.66
C LYS A 305 9.45 0.29 -17.91
N GLU A 306 9.36 0.28 -16.59
CA GLU A 306 9.64 -0.88 -15.74
C GLU A 306 8.38 -1.61 -15.32
N SER A 307 7.29 -0.89 -15.05
CA SER A 307 6.11 -1.46 -14.40
C SER A 307 4.81 -1.40 -15.21
N ASP A 308 4.74 -0.75 -16.39
CA ASP A 308 3.47 -0.62 -17.13
C ASP A 308 2.88 -1.98 -17.53
N ILE A 309 1.55 -2.05 -17.45
CA ILE A 309 0.75 -3.16 -17.96
C ILE A 309 -0.20 -2.58 -18.99
N VAL A 310 -0.11 -3.10 -20.21
CA VAL A 310 -0.98 -2.68 -21.33
C VAL A 310 -2.09 -3.71 -21.50
N ILE A 311 -3.34 -3.27 -21.52
CA ILE A 311 -4.53 -4.09 -21.76
C ILE A 311 -5.27 -3.48 -22.96
N GLU A 312 -5.40 -4.25 -24.05
CA GLU A 312 -6.12 -3.80 -25.24
C GLU A 312 -7.55 -4.37 -25.24
N GLY A 313 -8.55 -3.53 -25.52
CA GLY A 313 -9.95 -3.93 -25.66
C GLY A 313 -10.83 -3.59 -24.45
N ASP A 314 -10.24 -3.20 -23.31
CA ASP A 314 -10.96 -2.75 -22.13
C ASP A 314 -10.27 -1.55 -21.46
N VAL A 315 -10.78 -0.35 -21.75
CA VAL A 315 -10.25 0.92 -21.21
C VAL A 315 -10.44 1.00 -19.70
N ALA A 316 -11.52 0.43 -19.15
CA ALA A 316 -11.78 0.47 -17.72
C ALA A 316 -10.78 -0.40 -16.94
N ALA A 317 -10.41 -1.56 -17.48
CA ALA A 317 -9.34 -2.41 -16.97
C ALA A 317 -7.96 -1.75 -17.11
N GLN A 318 -7.69 -1.09 -18.24
CA GLN A 318 -6.43 -0.37 -18.49
C GLN A 318 -6.24 0.82 -17.52
N GLN A 319 -7.27 1.65 -17.35
CA GLN A 319 -7.27 2.76 -16.40
C GLN A 319 -7.01 2.25 -14.98
N ALA A 320 -7.71 1.18 -14.61
CA ALA A 320 -7.60 0.59 -13.28
C ALA A 320 -6.18 0.09 -13.01
N ILE A 321 -5.61 -0.77 -13.85
CA ILE A 321 -4.27 -1.34 -13.56
C ILE A 321 -3.20 -0.25 -13.46
N ARG A 322 -3.25 0.80 -14.30
CA ARG A 322 -2.34 1.94 -14.21
C ARG A 322 -2.55 2.75 -12.94
N PHE A 323 -3.80 2.98 -12.52
CA PHE A 323 -4.08 3.62 -11.23
C PHE A 323 -3.46 2.88 -10.05
N ASN A 324 -3.63 1.56 -10.02
CA ASN A 324 -3.08 0.70 -8.98
C ASN A 324 -1.53 0.78 -8.95
N ILE A 325 -0.87 0.66 -10.11
CA ILE A 325 0.59 0.75 -10.23
C ILE A 325 1.12 2.15 -9.86
N PHE A 326 0.41 3.20 -10.28
CA PHE A 326 0.74 4.58 -9.96
C PHE A 326 0.74 4.80 -8.44
N GLN A 327 -0.35 4.43 -7.75
CA GLN A 327 -0.48 4.61 -6.31
C GLN A 327 0.51 3.76 -5.49
N LEU A 328 0.87 2.55 -5.94
CA LEU A 328 1.95 1.75 -5.33
C LEU A 328 3.28 2.50 -5.36
N ASN A 329 3.69 3.00 -6.53
CA ASN A 329 4.93 3.77 -6.70
C ASN A 329 4.91 5.10 -5.93
N GLN A 330 3.75 5.72 -5.73
CA GLN A 330 3.62 6.92 -4.89
C GLN A 330 3.76 6.62 -3.39
N THR A 331 3.43 5.40 -2.97
CA THR A 331 3.42 5.03 -1.55
C THR A 331 4.79 4.58 -1.06
N TYR A 332 5.55 3.86 -1.88
CA TYR A 332 6.84 3.30 -1.45
C TYR A 332 7.87 3.30 -2.57
N SER A 333 9.00 3.99 -2.32
CA SER A 333 10.13 4.05 -3.25
C SER A 333 11.16 2.94 -3.03
N GLY A 334 11.18 2.33 -1.84
CA GLY A 334 12.16 1.28 -1.51
C GLY A 334 13.52 1.75 -1.03
N GLU A 335 13.75 3.06 -0.97
CA GLU A 335 15.07 3.64 -0.69
C GLU A 335 15.43 3.72 0.81
N ASP A 336 14.43 3.73 1.70
CA ASP A 336 14.62 3.78 3.15
C ASP A 336 14.21 2.45 3.80
N ASP A 337 15.20 1.69 4.28
CA ASP A 337 15.04 0.39 4.93
C ASP A 337 14.34 0.44 6.31
N ARG A 338 14.02 1.65 6.80
CA ARG A 338 13.23 1.90 8.01
C ARG A 338 11.74 2.03 7.70
N LEU A 339 11.34 2.08 6.42
CA LEU A 339 9.96 2.26 5.98
C LEU A 339 9.36 0.97 5.46
N ASN A 340 8.03 0.94 5.46
CA ASN A 340 7.21 -0.13 4.90
C ASN A 340 5.91 0.47 4.34
N ILE A 341 4.98 -0.37 3.90
CA ILE A 341 3.79 0.00 3.15
C ILE A 341 2.57 -0.07 4.07
N GLY A 342 1.90 1.07 4.25
CA GLY A 342 0.63 1.13 4.98
C GLY A 342 -0.56 0.66 4.12
N PRO A 343 -1.61 0.03 4.69
CA PRO A 343 -2.78 -0.44 3.95
C PRO A 343 -3.47 0.62 3.08
N LYS A 344 -3.41 1.90 3.51
CA LYS A 344 -3.94 3.04 2.76
C LYS A 344 -2.90 4.06 2.29
N GLY A 345 -1.62 3.68 2.31
CA GLY A 345 -0.50 4.52 1.89
C GLY A 345 -0.56 5.93 2.50
N PHE A 346 -0.35 6.96 1.68
CA PHE A 346 -0.49 8.37 2.06
C PHE A 346 -1.83 8.98 1.63
N THR A 347 -2.87 8.15 1.56
CA THR A 347 -4.17 8.57 1.03
C THR A 347 -5.22 8.73 2.12
N GLY A 348 -4.94 8.39 3.37
CA GLY A 348 -5.90 8.47 4.47
C GLY A 348 -5.34 7.98 5.80
N GLU A 349 -6.17 8.04 6.85
CA GLU A 349 -5.73 7.79 8.24
C GLU A 349 -6.12 6.40 8.76
N LYS A 350 -7.13 5.75 8.17
CA LYS A 350 -7.59 4.43 8.62
C LYS A 350 -6.46 3.39 8.50
N TYR A 351 -6.41 2.49 9.49
CA TYR A 351 -5.30 1.55 9.74
C TYR A 351 -3.98 2.19 10.22
N GLY A 352 -3.97 3.52 10.46
CA GLY A 352 -2.86 4.24 11.07
C GLY A 352 -1.59 4.32 10.22
N GLY A 353 -1.65 3.99 8.93
CA GLY A 353 -0.49 3.93 8.03
C GLY A 353 0.62 2.94 8.48
N SER A 354 0.26 2.00 9.35
CA SER A 354 1.19 1.03 9.96
C SER A 354 1.49 -0.15 9.04
N THR A 355 2.50 -0.94 9.37
CA THR A 355 2.89 -2.16 8.66
C THR A 355 2.03 -3.35 9.08
N TYR A 356 1.53 -4.11 8.11
CA TYR A 356 0.76 -5.35 8.27
C TYR A 356 1.44 -6.52 7.53
N TRP A 357 0.90 -7.73 7.62
CA TRP A 357 1.38 -8.90 6.85
C TRP A 357 1.12 -8.76 5.33
N ASP A 358 0.26 -7.82 4.94
CA ASP A 358 -0.03 -7.39 3.58
C ASP A 358 1.22 -7.16 2.73
N THR A 359 2.26 -6.57 3.34
CA THR A 359 3.53 -6.27 2.67
C THR A 359 4.16 -7.55 2.13
N GLU A 360 4.36 -8.53 3.00
CA GLU A 360 5.04 -9.77 2.64
C GLU A 360 4.17 -10.65 1.73
N ALA A 361 2.87 -10.66 1.95
CA ALA A 361 1.93 -11.52 1.23
C ALA A 361 1.52 -11.00 -0.15
N TYR A 362 1.43 -9.68 -0.34
CA TYR A 362 0.85 -9.07 -1.53
C TYR A 362 1.75 -8.02 -2.19
N CYS A 363 2.39 -7.15 -1.41
CA CYS A 363 3.18 -6.06 -1.98
C CYS A 363 4.56 -6.52 -2.50
N LEU A 364 5.22 -7.42 -1.77
CA LEU A 364 6.56 -7.90 -2.12
C LEU A 364 6.66 -8.48 -3.55
N PRO A 365 5.71 -9.30 -4.05
CA PRO A 365 5.70 -9.77 -5.44
C PRO A 365 5.80 -8.67 -6.51
N PHE A 366 5.13 -7.54 -6.28
CA PHE A 366 5.20 -6.39 -7.18
C PHE A 366 6.63 -5.85 -7.24
N TYR A 367 7.20 -5.44 -6.09
CA TYR A 367 8.55 -4.85 -6.04
C TYR A 367 9.64 -5.83 -6.48
N LEU A 368 9.46 -7.14 -6.24
CA LEU A 368 10.38 -8.17 -6.74
C LEU A 368 10.50 -8.12 -8.26
N SER A 369 9.39 -7.81 -8.94
CA SER A 369 9.29 -7.90 -10.39
C SER A 369 9.44 -6.56 -11.10
N THR A 370 9.18 -5.44 -10.44
CA THR A 370 9.10 -4.11 -11.08
C THR A 370 10.15 -3.13 -10.60
N ALA A 371 11.02 -3.53 -9.68
CA ALA A 371 12.02 -2.65 -9.08
C ALA A 371 13.38 -3.35 -8.92
N ASP A 372 14.41 -2.61 -8.48
CA ASP A 372 15.71 -3.20 -8.15
C ASP A 372 15.58 -4.19 -6.99
N ALA A 373 16.33 -5.29 -7.03
CA ALA A 373 16.29 -6.33 -6.00
C ALA A 373 16.62 -5.81 -4.59
N SER A 374 17.37 -4.70 -4.47
CA SER A 374 17.64 -4.04 -3.20
C SER A 374 16.37 -3.55 -2.50
N ILE A 375 15.32 -3.20 -3.26
CA ILE A 375 14.06 -2.68 -2.71
C ILE A 375 13.30 -3.78 -1.97
N SER A 376 13.08 -4.93 -2.62
CA SER A 376 12.49 -6.10 -1.97
C SER A 376 13.34 -6.60 -0.80
N ARG A 377 14.67 -6.51 -0.92
CA ARG A 377 15.60 -6.85 0.16
C ARG A 377 15.39 -5.94 1.37
N ASN A 378 15.20 -4.64 1.17
CA ASN A 378 14.95 -3.67 2.24
C ASN A 378 13.65 -3.98 3.01
N LEU A 379 12.59 -4.43 2.33
CA LEU A 379 11.35 -4.87 2.99
C LEU A 379 11.60 -6.07 3.94
N LEU A 380 12.51 -6.98 3.60
CA LEU A 380 12.87 -8.09 4.48
C LEU A 380 13.82 -7.67 5.61
N ILE A 381 14.78 -6.78 5.33
CA ILE A 381 15.67 -6.19 6.34
C ILE A 381 14.86 -5.44 7.40
N TYR A 382 13.77 -4.76 7.02
CA TYR A 382 12.85 -4.13 7.95
C TYR A 382 12.35 -5.13 9.01
N ARG A 383 11.94 -6.35 8.60
CA ARG A 383 11.54 -7.41 9.53
C ARG A 383 12.69 -7.96 10.35
N TYR A 384 13.88 -8.11 9.76
CA TYR A 384 15.08 -8.49 10.51
C TYR A 384 15.41 -7.49 11.64
N LYS A 385 15.38 -6.17 11.35
CA LYS A 385 15.63 -5.11 12.34
C LYS A 385 14.63 -5.12 13.50
N HIS A 386 13.44 -5.68 13.30
CA HIS A 386 12.39 -5.81 14.31
C HIS A 386 12.36 -7.17 15.03
N LEU A 387 13.33 -8.05 14.78
CA LEU A 387 13.35 -9.40 15.37
C LEU A 387 13.33 -9.40 16.91
N GLU A 388 14.11 -8.53 17.56
CA GLU A 388 14.10 -8.45 19.03
C GLU A 388 12.76 -7.97 19.59
N LYS A 389 12.06 -7.07 18.88
CA LYS A 389 10.70 -6.65 19.25
C LYS A 389 9.67 -7.75 19.05
N ALA A 390 9.82 -8.59 18.02
CA ALA A 390 8.98 -9.77 17.83
C ALA A 390 9.21 -10.82 18.94
N LYS A 391 10.44 -10.98 19.44
CA LYS A 391 10.76 -11.83 20.61
C LYS A 391 10.19 -11.26 21.91
N GLU A 392 10.23 -9.94 22.08
CA GLU A 392 9.53 -9.25 23.18
C GLU A 392 8.02 -9.49 23.12
N ASN A 393 7.42 -9.43 21.94
CA ASN A 393 5.99 -9.66 21.74
C ASN A 393 5.58 -11.09 22.10
N ALA A 394 6.34 -12.09 21.67
CA ALA A 394 6.13 -13.49 22.08
C ALA A 394 6.19 -13.63 23.62
N ARG A 395 7.22 -13.06 24.27
CA ARG A 395 7.34 -13.10 25.74
C ARG A 395 6.18 -12.42 26.47
N LYS A 396 5.62 -11.33 25.91
CA LYS A 396 4.43 -10.67 26.48
C LYS A 396 3.21 -11.59 26.53
N LEU A 397 3.11 -12.56 25.63
CA LEU A 397 2.03 -13.55 25.58
C LEU A 397 2.36 -14.85 26.34
N GLY A 398 3.51 -14.91 27.02
CA GLY A 398 3.89 -16.04 27.87
C GLY A 398 4.76 -17.10 27.19
N PHE A 399 5.20 -16.88 25.95
CA PHE A 399 6.17 -17.76 25.28
C PHE A 399 7.58 -17.55 25.87
N THR A 400 8.33 -18.63 26.01
CA THR A 400 9.69 -18.63 26.55
C THR A 400 10.75 -18.53 25.47
N LYS A 401 10.42 -18.87 24.22
CA LYS A 401 11.31 -18.76 23.05
C LYS A 401 10.59 -18.31 21.78
N GLY A 402 11.38 -17.89 20.81
CA GLY A 402 10.93 -17.53 19.48
C GLY A 402 10.42 -16.10 19.33
N ALA A 403 10.06 -15.77 18.09
CA ALA A 403 9.59 -14.46 17.67
C ALA A 403 8.14 -14.54 17.17
N LEU A 404 7.27 -13.69 17.71
CA LEU A 404 5.94 -13.43 17.17
C LEU A 404 5.92 -12.02 16.62
N TYR A 405 6.00 -11.89 15.30
CA TYR A 405 5.88 -10.58 14.68
C TYR A 405 4.52 -9.97 15.00
N PRO A 406 4.42 -8.64 15.15
CA PRO A 406 3.16 -7.98 15.42
C PRO A 406 2.21 -8.04 14.21
N MET A 407 0.91 -7.99 14.46
CA MET A 407 -0.10 -7.78 13.40
C MET A 407 0.02 -6.37 12.83
N VAL A 408 0.17 -5.37 13.69
CA VAL A 408 0.28 -3.96 13.30
C VAL A 408 1.49 -3.33 13.95
N THR A 409 2.35 -2.67 13.16
CA THR A 409 3.55 -2.03 13.74
C THR A 409 4.15 -0.89 12.93
N MET A 410 4.89 -0.02 13.63
CA MET A 410 5.81 0.97 13.03
C MET A 410 7.28 0.64 13.30
N ASN A 411 7.60 0.12 14.49
CA ASN A 411 8.95 -0.04 15.03
C ASN A 411 9.24 -1.47 15.54
N GLY A 412 8.37 -2.43 15.21
CA GLY A 412 8.42 -3.81 15.67
C GLY A 412 7.55 -4.11 16.89
N GLU A 413 7.09 -3.10 17.64
CA GLU A 413 6.12 -3.29 18.72
C GLU A 413 4.71 -3.50 18.16
N GLU A 414 3.96 -4.41 18.77
CA GLU A 414 2.54 -4.60 18.48
C GLU A 414 1.76 -3.33 18.79
N CYS A 415 0.80 -3.02 17.92
CA CYS A 415 -0.07 -1.85 18.03
C CYS A 415 -1.56 -2.24 17.98
N HIS A 416 -1.90 -3.45 17.55
CA HIS A 416 -3.29 -3.90 17.45
C HIS A 416 -3.92 -4.24 18.81
N ASN A 417 -5.21 -3.94 18.99
CA ASN A 417 -5.87 -3.98 20.31
C ASN A 417 -7.15 -4.83 20.38
N GLU A 418 -7.32 -5.81 19.49
CA GLU A 418 -8.39 -6.82 19.56
C GLU A 418 -7.76 -8.22 19.70
N TRP A 419 -8.06 -8.93 20.79
CA TRP A 419 -7.32 -10.14 21.20
C TRP A 419 -7.43 -11.27 20.18
N GLU A 420 -8.59 -11.37 19.52
CA GLU A 420 -8.92 -12.30 18.44
C GLU A 420 -7.95 -12.20 17.26
N ILE A 421 -7.28 -11.06 17.12
CA ILE A 421 -6.37 -10.77 16.01
C ILE A 421 -4.93 -10.61 16.53
N THR A 422 -4.75 -9.73 17.52
CA THR A 422 -3.46 -9.40 18.13
C THR A 422 -2.73 -10.66 18.60
N PHE A 423 -3.44 -11.56 19.28
CA PHE A 423 -2.83 -12.74 19.89
C PHE A 423 -2.99 -14.00 19.03
N GLU A 424 -4.07 -14.09 18.25
CA GLU A 424 -4.49 -15.34 17.63
C GLU A 424 -4.29 -15.40 16.11
N GLU A 425 -4.16 -14.26 15.41
CA GLU A 425 -3.93 -14.22 13.96
C GLU A 425 -2.44 -14.41 13.59
N ILE A 426 -1.90 -15.56 13.99
CA ILE A 426 -0.46 -15.81 14.01
C ILE A 426 0.12 -16.30 12.68
N HIS A 427 -0.73 -16.59 11.68
CA HIS A 427 -0.29 -17.00 10.33
C HIS A 427 0.60 -15.95 9.65
N ARG A 428 0.54 -14.68 10.09
CA ARG A 428 1.44 -13.59 9.70
C ARG A 428 2.94 -13.93 9.82
N ASN A 429 3.33 -14.74 10.81
CA ASN A 429 4.70 -15.23 10.91
C ASN A 429 5.09 -16.09 9.70
N GLY A 430 4.14 -16.91 9.22
CA GLY A 430 4.30 -17.72 8.02
C GLY A 430 4.42 -16.88 6.75
N ALA A 431 3.68 -15.77 6.65
CA ALA A 431 3.81 -14.83 5.53
C ALA A 431 5.22 -14.23 5.44
N ILE A 432 5.83 -13.90 6.59
CA ILE A 432 7.21 -13.38 6.65
C ILE A 432 8.23 -14.45 6.21
N ALA A 433 8.09 -15.69 6.68
CA ALA A 433 8.94 -16.79 6.24
C ALA A 433 8.79 -17.05 4.73
N TYR A 434 7.56 -17.00 4.21
CA TYR A 434 7.27 -17.15 2.78
C TYR A 434 7.87 -16.02 1.94
N ALA A 435 7.86 -14.79 2.44
CA ALA A 435 8.50 -13.66 1.78
C ALA A 435 10.03 -13.83 1.64
N ILE A 436 10.70 -14.38 2.66
CA ILE A 436 12.13 -14.73 2.59
C ILE A 436 12.36 -15.78 1.49
N TYR A 437 11.57 -16.86 1.49
CA TYR A 437 11.63 -17.90 0.47
C TYR A 437 11.41 -17.33 -0.94
N ASN A 438 10.37 -16.52 -1.11
CA ASN A 438 10.01 -15.94 -2.40
C ASN A 438 11.14 -15.03 -2.93
N TYR A 439 11.70 -14.18 -2.07
CA TYR A 439 12.83 -13.31 -2.42
C TYR A 439 14.04 -14.09 -2.90
N VAL A 440 14.47 -15.11 -2.14
CA VAL A 440 15.66 -15.90 -2.49
C VAL A 440 15.45 -16.66 -3.78
N ASN A 441 14.28 -17.30 -3.97
CA ASN A 441 14.01 -18.06 -5.19
C ASN A 441 13.93 -17.15 -6.42
N TYR A 442 13.27 -16.01 -6.29
CA TYR A 442 13.09 -15.06 -7.37
C TYR A 442 14.42 -14.43 -7.79
N THR A 443 15.17 -13.88 -6.84
CA THR A 443 16.40 -13.11 -7.11
C THR A 443 17.64 -13.98 -7.27
N GLY A 444 17.67 -15.16 -6.63
CA GLY A 444 18.88 -15.96 -6.47
C GLY A 444 19.86 -15.42 -5.41
N ASP A 445 19.49 -14.41 -4.62
CA ASP A 445 20.34 -13.88 -3.53
C ASP A 445 20.29 -14.80 -2.30
N PHE A 446 20.99 -15.94 -2.37
CA PHE A 446 21.16 -16.84 -1.23
C PHE A 446 21.98 -16.22 -0.10
N SER A 447 22.78 -15.18 -0.37
CA SER A 447 23.59 -14.51 0.67
C SER A 447 22.71 -13.87 1.74
N TYR A 448 21.48 -13.47 1.39
CA TYR A 448 20.49 -12.97 2.34
C TYR A 448 20.22 -13.97 3.48
N LEU A 449 20.23 -15.28 3.21
CA LEU A 449 19.98 -16.32 4.22
C LEU A 449 21.04 -16.31 5.32
N GLY A 450 22.31 -16.25 4.95
CA GLY A 450 23.41 -16.17 5.90
C GLY A 450 23.51 -14.79 6.57
N GLN A 451 23.17 -13.72 5.87
CA GLN A 451 23.29 -12.36 6.43
C GLN A 451 22.17 -12.01 7.41
N TYR A 452 20.93 -12.43 7.12
CA TYR A 452 19.73 -12.02 7.88
C TYR A 452 18.69 -13.13 8.05
N GLY A 453 18.40 -13.87 6.97
CA GLY A 453 17.23 -14.74 6.87
C GLY A 453 17.18 -15.86 7.92
N LEU A 454 18.31 -16.53 8.19
CA LEU A 454 18.34 -17.67 9.11
C LEU A 454 17.92 -17.27 10.53
N GLU A 455 18.35 -16.10 11.03
CA GLU A 455 17.99 -15.65 12.38
C GLU A 455 16.47 -15.47 12.53
N VAL A 456 15.83 -14.89 11.50
CA VAL A 456 14.37 -14.71 11.47
C VAL A 456 13.66 -16.06 11.40
N LEU A 457 14.10 -16.94 10.50
CA LEU A 457 13.50 -18.27 10.30
C LEU A 457 13.59 -19.14 11.56
N VAL A 458 14.76 -19.19 12.21
CA VAL A 458 14.96 -19.95 13.46
C VAL A 458 14.06 -19.44 14.58
N GLU A 459 13.98 -18.13 14.78
CA GLU A 459 13.14 -17.58 15.85
C GLU A 459 11.63 -17.74 15.56
N ILE A 460 11.21 -17.69 14.29
CA ILE A 460 9.82 -18.04 13.92
C ILE A 460 9.57 -19.54 14.16
N SER A 461 10.49 -20.43 13.80
CA SER A 461 10.38 -21.87 14.06
C SER A 461 10.32 -22.19 15.56
N ARG A 462 11.10 -21.50 16.40
CA ARG A 462 11.02 -21.61 17.87
C ARG A 462 9.66 -21.21 18.41
N PHE A 463 9.06 -20.15 17.86
CA PHE A 463 7.70 -19.75 18.21
C PHE A 463 6.69 -20.85 17.84
N TRP A 464 6.78 -21.40 16.61
CA TRP A 464 5.89 -22.48 16.19
C TRP A 464 6.01 -23.73 17.06
N GLU A 465 7.24 -24.09 17.42
CA GLU A 465 7.53 -25.22 18.31
C GLU A 465 6.83 -25.08 19.67
N GLU A 466 6.84 -23.89 20.26
CA GLU A 466 6.19 -23.64 21.55
C GLU A 466 4.66 -23.41 21.41
N ARG A 467 4.20 -22.99 20.23
CA ARG A 467 2.79 -22.68 19.96
C ARG A 467 1.91 -23.91 19.78
N VAL A 468 2.46 -25.01 19.29
CA VAL A 468 1.73 -26.26 19.05
C VAL A 468 1.53 -27.06 20.34
N ASN A 469 0.46 -27.84 20.38
CA ASN A 469 0.15 -28.76 21.47
C ASN A 469 0.27 -30.19 20.99
N TYR A 470 1.20 -30.95 21.56
CA TYR A 470 1.22 -32.41 21.36
C TYR A 470 0.04 -33.06 22.09
N VAL A 471 -0.74 -33.86 21.39
CA VAL A 471 -1.91 -34.57 21.92
C VAL A 471 -1.60 -36.07 21.96
N PRO A 472 -1.18 -36.63 23.12
CA PRO A 472 -0.72 -38.02 23.20
C PRO A 472 -1.75 -39.06 22.78
N ALA A 473 -3.04 -38.77 22.99
CA ALA A 473 -4.13 -39.67 22.59
C ALA A 473 -4.31 -39.80 21.07
N LYS A 474 -3.78 -38.85 20.30
CA LYS A 474 -3.82 -38.84 18.82
C LYS A 474 -2.46 -39.04 18.17
N ASP A 475 -1.37 -38.99 18.95
CA ASP A 475 0.01 -38.92 18.45
C ASP A 475 0.19 -37.82 17.39
N GLN A 476 -0.38 -36.64 17.66
CA GLN A 476 -0.41 -35.52 16.73
C GLN A 476 -0.13 -34.19 17.44
N TYR A 477 0.45 -33.25 16.71
CA TYR A 477 0.49 -31.84 17.11
C TYR A 477 -0.74 -31.12 16.57
N MET A 478 -1.39 -30.36 17.44
CA MET A 478 -2.57 -29.57 17.13
C MET A 478 -2.32 -28.12 17.52
N MET A 479 -2.96 -27.17 16.83
CA MET A 479 -2.85 -25.75 17.16
C MET A 479 -4.22 -25.23 17.57
N LEU A 480 -4.35 -24.83 18.84
CA LEU A 480 -5.62 -24.44 19.44
C LEU A 480 -5.73 -22.93 19.58
N GLY A 481 -6.92 -22.35 19.46
CA GLY A 481 -7.19 -20.92 19.69
C GLY A 481 -6.43 -19.99 18.75
N VAL A 482 -6.70 -20.11 17.45
CA VAL A 482 -6.12 -19.26 16.40
C VAL A 482 -7.20 -18.55 15.60
N THR A 483 -6.80 -17.51 14.90
CA THR A 483 -7.56 -16.87 13.82
C THR A 483 -6.76 -17.05 12.54
N GLY A 484 -7.39 -17.61 11.50
CA GLY A 484 -6.79 -17.68 10.17
C GLY A 484 -6.91 -16.34 9.43
N PRO A 485 -6.50 -16.26 8.15
CA PRO A 485 -6.83 -15.13 7.30
C PRO A 485 -8.32 -14.81 7.29
N ASN A 486 -9.20 -15.81 7.41
CA ASN A 486 -10.62 -15.56 7.58
C ASN A 486 -10.94 -15.05 9.00
N GLU A 487 -10.93 -13.74 9.18
CA GLU A 487 -11.25 -13.09 10.46
C GLU A 487 -12.73 -13.23 10.89
N TYR A 488 -13.60 -13.83 10.06
CA TYR A 488 -14.97 -14.23 10.45
C TYR A 488 -14.99 -15.55 11.23
N GLU A 489 -13.81 -16.03 11.63
CA GLU A 489 -13.58 -17.18 12.50
C GLU A 489 -12.52 -16.80 13.52
N ASN A 490 -12.89 -16.72 14.80
CA ASN A 490 -11.94 -16.38 15.87
C ASN A 490 -11.88 -17.50 16.91
N ASN A 491 -10.71 -17.64 17.55
CA ASN A 491 -10.47 -18.67 18.56
C ASN A 491 -10.85 -20.08 18.09
N VAL A 492 -10.52 -20.39 16.83
CA VAL A 492 -10.77 -21.70 16.23
C VAL A 492 -9.61 -22.65 16.47
N ASN A 493 -9.84 -23.95 16.29
CA ASN A 493 -8.82 -24.97 16.43
C ASN A 493 -8.43 -25.53 15.06
N ASN A 494 -7.13 -25.71 14.88
CA ASN A 494 -6.51 -26.34 13.72
C ASN A 494 -6.91 -25.65 12.42
N ASN A 495 -6.79 -24.32 12.37
CA ASN A 495 -6.93 -23.64 11.09
C ASN A 495 -5.93 -24.25 10.09
N TRP A 496 -6.42 -24.81 8.99
CA TRP A 496 -5.58 -25.63 8.09
C TRP A 496 -4.40 -24.83 7.54
N TYR A 497 -4.63 -23.58 7.13
CA TYR A 497 -3.59 -22.73 6.57
C TYR A 497 -2.52 -22.41 7.61
N THR A 498 -2.93 -22.01 8.82
CA THR A 498 -2.01 -21.71 9.93
C THR A 498 -1.16 -22.94 10.29
N ASN A 499 -1.77 -24.13 10.40
CA ASN A 499 -1.03 -25.37 10.66
C ASN A 499 -0.02 -25.66 9.54
N ARG A 500 -0.46 -25.53 8.29
CA ARG A 500 0.38 -25.85 7.12
C ARG A 500 1.55 -24.89 6.97
N ILE A 501 1.33 -23.58 7.12
CA ILE A 501 2.39 -22.58 6.99
C ILE A 501 3.38 -22.63 8.15
N ALA A 502 2.93 -23.02 9.35
CA ALA A 502 3.83 -23.28 10.49
C ALA A 502 4.77 -24.47 10.22
N SER A 503 4.21 -25.62 9.78
CA SER A 503 5.02 -26.77 9.38
C SER A 503 5.97 -26.43 8.23
N TRP A 504 5.46 -25.77 7.19
CA TRP A 504 6.25 -25.33 6.05
C TRP A 504 7.40 -24.41 6.45
N THR A 505 7.19 -23.51 7.41
CA THR A 505 8.25 -22.63 7.91
C THR A 505 9.37 -23.45 8.54
N MET A 506 9.04 -24.44 9.37
CA MET A 506 10.06 -25.34 9.95
C MET A 506 10.75 -26.20 8.88
N GLU A 507 10.03 -26.70 7.88
CA GLU A 507 10.60 -27.41 6.72
C GLU A 507 11.65 -26.51 6.03
N TYR A 508 11.27 -25.27 5.70
CA TYR A 508 12.17 -24.33 5.02
C TYR A 508 13.35 -23.90 5.89
N THR A 509 13.16 -23.71 7.20
CA THR A 509 14.27 -23.43 8.13
C THR A 509 15.30 -24.56 8.12
N LEU A 510 14.86 -25.83 8.09
CA LEU A 510 15.75 -26.99 8.01
C LEU A 510 16.49 -27.03 6.66
N ASP A 511 15.80 -26.75 5.55
CA ASP A 511 16.42 -26.66 4.22
C ASP A 511 17.51 -25.57 4.18
N VAL A 512 17.26 -24.40 4.79
CA VAL A 512 18.24 -23.30 4.86
C VAL A 512 19.43 -23.65 5.74
N LEU A 513 19.21 -24.35 6.87
CA LEU A 513 20.30 -24.82 7.73
C LEU A 513 21.22 -25.79 6.98
N GLU A 514 20.66 -26.74 6.24
CA GLU A 514 21.47 -27.68 5.45
C GLU A 514 22.18 -26.96 4.29
N TYR A 515 21.49 -26.05 3.58
CA TYR A 515 22.11 -25.24 2.53
C TYR A 515 23.32 -24.46 3.06
N LEU A 516 23.19 -23.76 4.19
CA LEU A 516 24.29 -22.98 4.76
C LEU A 516 25.42 -23.87 5.29
N LYS A 517 25.10 -25.06 5.81
CA LYS A 517 26.12 -26.03 6.23
C LYS A 517 26.92 -26.57 5.04
N GLU A 518 26.25 -26.86 3.93
CA GLU A 518 26.90 -27.36 2.71
C GLU A 518 27.69 -26.27 1.95
N ASN A 519 27.15 -25.05 1.88
CA ASN A 519 27.65 -24.00 0.99
C ASN A 519 28.38 -22.85 1.71
N GLU A 520 28.06 -22.59 2.98
CA GLU A 520 28.63 -21.51 3.80
C GLU A 520 29.02 -21.97 5.22
N ASN A 521 29.68 -23.13 5.35
CA ASN A 521 29.89 -23.81 6.65
C ASN A 521 30.47 -22.92 7.77
N ALA A 522 31.34 -21.96 7.45
CA ALA A 522 31.87 -21.01 8.43
C ALA A 522 30.77 -20.08 8.98
N ARG A 523 29.88 -19.58 8.10
CA ARG A 523 28.74 -18.75 8.49
C ARG A 523 27.69 -19.56 9.23
N TYR A 524 27.44 -20.79 8.81
CA TYR A 524 26.61 -21.74 9.55
C TYR A 524 27.12 -21.95 10.99
N ALA A 525 28.41 -22.21 11.19
CA ALA A 525 29.00 -22.40 12.51
C ALA A 525 28.90 -21.13 13.38
N GLU A 526 29.10 -19.94 12.79
CA GLU A 526 28.91 -18.66 13.48
C GLU A 526 27.46 -18.46 13.93
N LEU A 527 26.49 -18.66 13.03
CA LEU A 527 25.07 -18.42 13.30
C LEU A 527 24.49 -19.42 14.30
N THR A 528 24.83 -20.70 14.17
CA THR A 528 24.39 -21.73 15.13
C THR A 528 24.94 -21.45 16.53
N ALA A 529 26.20 -21.00 16.64
CA ALA A 529 26.78 -20.55 17.90
C ALA A 529 26.08 -19.28 18.43
N LYS A 530 25.84 -18.28 17.58
CA LYS A 530 25.15 -17.02 17.94
C LYS A 530 23.73 -17.26 18.46
N LEU A 531 22.98 -18.13 17.78
CA LEU A 531 21.60 -18.50 18.10
C LEU A 531 21.51 -19.54 19.23
N ALA A 532 22.65 -20.08 19.66
CA ALA A 532 22.75 -21.23 20.55
C ALA A 532 21.86 -22.41 20.11
N LEU A 533 21.73 -22.62 18.80
CA LEU A 533 20.82 -23.61 18.21
C LEU A 533 21.26 -25.03 18.58
N GLN A 534 20.35 -25.81 19.15
CA GLN A 534 20.63 -27.20 19.55
C GLN A 534 20.09 -28.21 18.53
N ASP A 535 20.79 -29.32 18.32
CA ASP A 535 20.32 -30.42 17.47
C ASP A 535 18.95 -30.94 17.92
N ALA A 536 18.68 -30.93 19.23
CA ALA A 536 17.38 -31.30 19.80
C ALA A 536 16.22 -30.40 19.32
N GLU A 537 16.48 -29.11 19.05
CA GLU A 537 15.45 -28.20 18.49
C GLU A 537 15.11 -28.64 17.07
N THR A 538 16.10 -28.88 16.22
CA THR A 538 15.87 -29.31 14.83
C THR A 538 15.19 -30.68 14.75
N ALA A 539 15.52 -31.61 15.65
CA ALA A 539 14.85 -32.90 15.77
C ALA A 539 13.39 -32.75 16.21
N GLN A 540 13.12 -31.83 17.15
CA GLN A 540 11.76 -31.52 17.59
C GLN A 540 10.93 -30.89 16.47
N TRP A 541 11.51 -29.98 15.67
CA TRP A 541 10.84 -29.42 14.50
C TRP A 541 10.47 -30.51 13.49
N GLN A 542 11.37 -31.46 13.25
CA GLN A 542 11.10 -32.60 12.37
C GLN A 542 9.97 -33.50 12.88
N ASP A 543 9.91 -33.76 14.20
CA ASP A 543 8.81 -34.51 14.83
C ASP A 543 7.48 -33.77 14.66
N ILE A 544 7.46 -32.44 14.91
CA ILE A 544 6.27 -31.60 14.70
C ILE A 544 5.81 -31.66 13.24
N ILE A 545 6.69 -31.45 12.27
CA ILE A 545 6.38 -31.53 10.84
C ILE A 545 5.71 -32.87 10.51
N SER A 546 6.27 -33.97 11.01
CA SER A 546 5.79 -35.34 10.70
C SER A 546 4.44 -35.69 11.32
N LYS A 547 4.05 -35.00 12.40
CA LYS A 547 2.86 -35.30 13.21
C LYS A 547 1.87 -34.16 13.29
N MET A 548 2.08 -33.07 12.54
CA MET A 548 1.13 -31.95 12.49
C MET A 548 -0.22 -32.43 11.97
N TYR A 549 -1.29 -32.08 12.69
CA TYR A 549 -2.65 -32.40 12.27
C TYR A 549 -3.15 -31.40 11.23
N TYR A 550 -3.70 -31.92 10.13
CA TYR A 550 -4.35 -31.16 9.07
C TYR A 550 -5.79 -31.65 8.93
N PRO A 551 -6.81 -30.84 9.26
CA PRO A 551 -8.18 -31.29 9.16
C PRO A 551 -8.58 -31.42 7.69
N VAL A 552 -9.15 -32.57 7.35
CA VAL A 552 -9.59 -32.93 6.00
C VAL A 552 -10.95 -33.61 6.10
N ASP A 553 -11.82 -33.34 5.14
CA ASP A 553 -13.01 -34.16 4.93
C ASP A 553 -12.74 -35.12 3.79
N GLU A 554 -12.71 -36.41 4.10
CA GLU A 554 -12.33 -37.47 3.16
C GLU A 554 -13.41 -37.73 2.10
N GLU A 555 -14.69 -37.45 2.40
CA GLU A 555 -15.80 -37.66 1.47
C GLU A 555 -15.80 -36.59 0.38
N LEU A 556 -15.65 -35.32 0.77
CA LEU A 556 -15.54 -34.16 -0.12
C LEU A 556 -14.14 -34.04 -0.74
N GLY A 557 -13.12 -34.62 -0.10
CA GLY A 557 -11.71 -34.51 -0.49
C GLY A 557 -11.19 -33.08 -0.40
N VAL A 558 -11.69 -32.29 0.57
CA VAL A 558 -11.33 -30.88 0.81
C VAL A 558 -10.62 -30.74 2.15
N PHE A 559 -9.71 -29.78 2.23
CA PHE A 559 -9.15 -29.37 3.52
C PHE A 559 -10.22 -28.59 4.27
N LEU A 560 -10.40 -28.86 5.56
CA LEU A 560 -11.32 -28.08 6.38
C LEU A 560 -10.61 -26.83 6.87
N GLN A 561 -11.24 -25.67 6.72
CA GLN A 561 -10.64 -24.41 7.14
C GLN A 561 -10.28 -24.45 8.63
N GLN A 562 -11.10 -25.11 9.45
CA GLN A 562 -10.83 -25.43 10.85
C GLN A 562 -11.66 -26.64 11.30
N ASP A 563 -11.35 -27.19 12.48
CA ASP A 563 -12.21 -28.22 13.09
C ASP A 563 -13.64 -27.70 13.29
N GLY A 564 -14.63 -28.49 12.87
CA GLY A 564 -16.05 -28.17 13.02
C GLY A 564 -16.65 -27.24 11.96
N PHE A 565 -15.91 -26.87 10.90
CA PHE A 565 -16.43 -26.03 9.81
C PHE A 565 -17.73 -26.60 9.20
N LEU A 566 -17.78 -27.92 8.96
CA LEU A 566 -18.95 -28.59 8.37
C LEU A 566 -20.16 -28.70 9.29
N ASN A 567 -20.03 -28.36 10.58
CA ASN A 567 -21.17 -28.33 11.51
C ASN A 567 -22.05 -27.07 11.31
N LYS A 568 -21.61 -26.14 10.47
CA LYS A 568 -22.31 -24.89 10.16
C LYS A 568 -23.41 -25.11 9.13
N GLU A 569 -24.32 -24.15 9.06
CA GLU A 569 -25.34 -24.13 8.00
C GLU A 569 -24.68 -23.70 6.68
N LEU A 570 -24.47 -24.66 5.77
CA LEU A 570 -23.75 -24.48 4.51
C LEU A 570 -24.64 -23.84 3.44
N VAL A 571 -24.98 -22.56 3.62
CA VAL A 571 -25.73 -21.75 2.63
C VAL A 571 -24.75 -20.89 1.82
N PRO A 572 -24.68 -21.06 0.50
CA PRO A 572 -23.83 -20.22 -0.36
C PRO A 572 -24.25 -18.75 -0.35
N VAL A 573 -23.30 -17.84 -0.56
CA VAL A 573 -23.53 -16.37 -0.61
C VAL A 573 -24.60 -16.00 -1.64
N LYS A 574 -24.67 -16.69 -2.78
CA LYS A 574 -25.67 -16.44 -3.83
C LYS A 574 -27.13 -16.65 -3.38
N GLU A 575 -27.34 -17.40 -2.29
CA GLU A 575 -28.66 -17.68 -1.71
C GLU A 575 -28.96 -16.74 -0.53
N LEU A 576 -28.00 -15.92 -0.10
CA LEU A 576 -28.18 -14.91 0.93
C LEU A 576 -28.95 -13.71 0.37
N ASP A 577 -29.90 -13.19 1.15
CA ASP A 577 -30.56 -11.92 0.83
C ASP A 577 -29.52 -10.78 0.71
N PRO A 578 -29.42 -10.08 -0.44
CA PRO A 578 -28.48 -8.97 -0.63
C PRO A 578 -28.60 -7.86 0.42
N ALA A 579 -29.75 -7.70 1.08
CA ALA A 579 -29.93 -6.74 2.17
C ALA A 579 -29.04 -7.03 3.41
N HIS A 580 -28.44 -8.23 3.48
CA HIS A 580 -27.49 -8.59 4.52
C HIS A 580 -26.04 -8.21 4.19
N LEU A 581 -25.73 -7.84 2.95
CA LEU A 581 -24.37 -7.51 2.55
C LEU A 581 -24.11 -5.99 2.66
N PRO A 582 -22.92 -5.57 3.11
CA PRO A 582 -21.86 -6.42 3.67
C PRO A 582 -22.22 -6.89 5.10
N LEU A 583 -21.83 -8.12 5.44
CA LEU A 583 -22.17 -8.78 6.70
C LEU A 583 -21.67 -7.98 7.90
N ASN A 584 -20.44 -7.46 7.87
CA ASN A 584 -19.85 -6.68 8.98
C ASN A 584 -20.65 -5.41 9.35
N GLN A 585 -21.51 -4.91 8.47
CA GLN A 585 -22.35 -3.73 8.73
C GLN A 585 -23.79 -4.10 9.12
N ASN A 586 -24.27 -5.28 8.73
CA ASN A 586 -25.69 -5.66 8.86
C ASN A 586 -25.95 -6.78 9.87
N TRP A 587 -24.93 -7.55 10.26
CA TRP A 587 -25.04 -8.67 11.20
C TRP A 587 -24.31 -8.38 12.51
N SER A 588 -24.80 -8.98 13.60
CA SER A 588 -24.01 -9.04 14.83
C SER A 588 -22.79 -9.93 14.65
N TRP A 589 -21.70 -9.61 15.35
CA TRP A 589 -20.45 -10.40 15.26
C TRP A 589 -20.66 -11.87 15.64
N ASP A 590 -21.49 -12.17 16.66
CA ASP A 590 -21.90 -13.54 17.00
C ASP A 590 -22.45 -14.32 15.79
N ARG A 591 -23.34 -13.69 15.02
CA ARG A 591 -23.98 -14.34 13.88
C ARG A 591 -22.97 -14.63 12.78
N ILE A 592 -22.02 -13.71 12.55
CA ILE A 592 -20.92 -13.88 11.60
C ILE A 592 -20.07 -15.08 12.00
N LEU A 593 -19.57 -15.12 13.24
CA LEU A 593 -18.65 -16.15 13.73
C LEU A 593 -19.21 -17.58 13.63
N ARG A 594 -20.51 -17.76 13.90
CA ARG A 594 -21.15 -19.08 13.81
C ARG A 594 -21.72 -19.41 12.43
N SER A 595 -21.54 -18.53 11.44
CA SER A 595 -21.97 -18.75 10.04
C SER A 595 -20.85 -19.37 9.19
N VAL A 596 -21.19 -19.87 8.00
CA VAL A 596 -20.23 -20.46 7.05
C VAL A 596 -19.45 -19.40 6.25
N TYR A 597 -19.79 -18.12 6.37
CA TYR A 597 -19.27 -17.09 5.48
C TYR A 597 -17.82 -16.73 5.76
N ILE A 598 -17.06 -16.56 4.68
CA ILE A 598 -15.63 -16.33 4.70
C ILE A 598 -15.33 -14.89 4.25
N LYS A 599 -14.61 -14.13 5.09
CA LYS A 599 -14.20 -12.74 4.78
C LYS A 599 -13.26 -12.69 3.58
N GLN A 600 -12.23 -13.55 3.59
CA GLN A 600 -11.15 -13.58 2.61
C GLN A 600 -10.51 -14.96 2.46
N ALA A 601 -9.68 -15.15 1.43
CA ALA A 601 -9.01 -16.41 1.16
C ALA A 601 -8.25 -16.93 2.39
N ASP A 602 -8.54 -18.17 2.81
CA ASP A 602 -7.91 -18.85 3.96
C ASP A 602 -7.26 -20.17 3.49
N VAL A 603 -8.05 -21.24 3.28
CA VAL A 603 -7.55 -22.46 2.61
C VAL A 603 -7.01 -22.12 1.21
N LEU A 604 -7.69 -21.23 0.50
CA LEU A 604 -7.25 -20.77 -0.82
C LEU A 604 -5.94 -19.95 -0.75
N GLN A 605 -5.67 -19.25 0.36
CA GLN A 605 -4.38 -18.58 0.58
C GLN A 605 -3.23 -19.58 0.63
N GLY A 606 -3.40 -20.67 1.41
CA GLY A 606 -2.39 -21.72 1.51
C GLY A 606 -2.16 -22.47 0.20
N LEU A 607 -3.22 -22.70 -0.58
CA LEU A 607 -3.13 -23.31 -1.91
C LEU A 607 -2.45 -22.39 -2.94
N PHE A 608 -2.49 -21.08 -2.74
CA PHE A 608 -1.74 -20.13 -3.54
C PHE A 608 -0.25 -20.09 -3.14
N PHE A 609 0.06 -19.86 -1.86
CA PHE A 609 1.44 -19.78 -1.37
C PHE A 609 2.21 -21.07 -1.61
N LEU A 610 1.61 -22.21 -1.28
CA LEU A 610 2.26 -23.52 -1.37
C LEU A 610 1.73 -24.30 -2.58
N GLY A 611 1.44 -23.58 -3.66
CA GLY A 611 0.77 -24.14 -4.83
C GLY A 611 1.57 -25.20 -5.59
N ASP A 612 2.87 -25.29 -5.36
CA ASP A 612 3.75 -26.37 -5.86
C ASP A 612 3.53 -27.71 -5.13
N ARG A 613 2.90 -27.69 -3.94
CA ARG A 613 2.68 -28.87 -3.09
C ARG A 613 1.36 -29.59 -3.36
N TYR A 614 0.49 -29.02 -4.19
CA TYR A 614 -0.84 -29.56 -4.44
C TYR A 614 -1.15 -29.65 -5.93
N ASP A 615 -1.78 -30.75 -6.31
CA ASP A 615 -2.23 -30.94 -7.69
C ASP A 615 -3.44 -30.06 -8.04
N LEU A 616 -3.69 -29.91 -9.34
CA LEU A 616 -4.78 -29.08 -9.85
C LEU A 616 -6.15 -29.59 -9.41
N ALA A 617 -6.32 -30.91 -9.26
CA ALA A 617 -7.58 -31.52 -8.82
C ALA A 617 -7.92 -31.13 -7.37
N THR A 618 -6.93 -31.11 -6.48
CA THR A 618 -7.07 -30.70 -5.09
C THR A 618 -7.35 -29.22 -4.99
N LYS A 619 -6.65 -28.38 -5.76
CA LYS A 619 -6.95 -26.94 -5.86
C LYS A 619 -8.38 -26.71 -6.33
N LYS A 620 -8.83 -27.46 -7.35
CA LYS A 620 -10.19 -27.36 -7.89
C LYS A 620 -11.25 -27.69 -6.85
N ARG A 621 -11.14 -28.83 -6.15
CA ARG A 621 -12.13 -29.24 -5.13
C ARG A 621 -12.27 -28.20 -4.03
N ASN A 622 -11.14 -27.67 -3.53
CA ASN A 622 -11.17 -26.64 -2.48
C ASN A 622 -11.68 -25.29 -3.00
N PHE A 623 -11.32 -24.88 -4.21
CA PHE A 623 -11.85 -23.65 -4.83
C PHE A 623 -13.37 -23.72 -4.99
N ASP A 624 -13.87 -24.81 -5.60
CA ASP A 624 -15.30 -25.01 -5.84
C ASP A 624 -16.10 -25.10 -4.53
N PHE A 625 -15.46 -25.51 -3.43
CA PHE A 625 -16.06 -25.58 -2.12
C PHE A 625 -16.09 -24.22 -1.40
N TYR A 626 -14.96 -23.50 -1.38
CA TYR A 626 -14.82 -22.29 -0.55
C TYR A 626 -15.26 -20.99 -1.23
N GLU A 627 -15.10 -20.86 -2.54
CA GLU A 627 -15.48 -19.63 -3.25
C GLU A 627 -16.97 -19.27 -3.06
N PRO A 628 -17.93 -20.23 -3.13
CA PRO A 628 -19.34 -19.92 -2.95
C PRO A 628 -19.72 -19.42 -1.54
N PHE A 629 -18.87 -19.64 -0.53
CA PHE A 629 -19.07 -19.15 0.84
C PHE A 629 -18.31 -17.85 1.14
N THR A 630 -17.50 -17.35 0.19
CA THR A 630 -16.66 -16.18 0.40
C THR A 630 -17.40 -14.89 0.02
N VAL A 631 -17.54 -13.95 0.96
CA VAL A 631 -18.20 -12.65 0.72
C VAL A 631 -17.26 -11.59 0.16
N HIS A 632 -15.95 -11.82 0.27
CA HIS A 632 -14.86 -10.93 -0.13
C HIS A 632 -15.01 -9.52 0.48
N GLU A 633 -15.24 -9.47 1.80
CA GLU A 633 -15.34 -8.22 2.59
C GLU A 633 -13.96 -7.74 3.09
N SER A 634 -12.90 -8.30 2.52
CA SER A 634 -11.55 -7.73 2.54
C SER A 634 -11.10 -7.42 1.12
N SER A 635 -10.41 -6.30 0.95
CA SER A 635 -9.80 -5.88 -0.31
C SER A 635 -8.70 -6.85 -0.79
N LEU A 636 -8.14 -7.67 0.10
CA LEU A 636 -7.12 -8.68 -0.22
C LEU A 636 -7.71 -9.98 -0.81
N SER A 637 -9.03 -10.18 -0.69
CA SER A 637 -9.67 -11.44 -1.05
C SER A 637 -9.72 -11.72 -2.56
N PRO A 638 -10.17 -10.78 -3.43
CA PRO A 638 -10.46 -11.12 -4.83
C PRO A 638 -9.22 -11.54 -5.64
N CYS A 639 -8.04 -10.99 -5.37
CA CYS A 639 -6.86 -11.29 -6.18
C CYS A 639 -6.41 -12.76 -6.08
N VAL A 640 -6.43 -13.36 -4.89
CA VAL A 640 -6.09 -14.79 -4.71
C VAL A 640 -7.09 -15.68 -5.43
N HIS A 641 -8.38 -15.33 -5.38
CA HIS A 641 -9.43 -16.05 -6.10
C HIS A 641 -9.26 -15.89 -7.61
N SER A 642 -8.90 -14.71 -8.10
CA SER A 642 -8.60 -14.47 -9.52
C SER A 642 -7.42 -15.34 -9.99
N ILE A 643 -6.34 -15.40 -9.21
CA ILE A 643 -5.14 -16.19 -9.53
C ILE A 643 -5.45 -17.69 -9.57
N LEU A 644 -6.20 -18.22 -8.61
CA LEU A 644 -6.58 -19.63 -8.60
C LEU A 644 -7.59 -19.95 -9.71
N ALA A 645 -8.57 -19.07 -9.97
CA ALA A 645 -9.49 -19.22 -11.08
C ALA A 645 -8.75 -19.26 -12.43
N CYS A 646 -7.71 -18.44 -12.59
CA CYS A 646 -6.80 -18.48 -13.73
C CYS A 646 -6.13 -19.85 -13.87
N GLU A 647 -5.52 -20.36 -12.79
CA GLU A 647 -4.84 -21.66 -12.78
C GLU A 647 -5.80 -22.83 -13.11
N LEU A 648 -7.06 -22.72 -12.65
CA LEU A 648 -8.11 -23.73 -12.86
C LEU A 648 -8.84 -23.61 -14.22
N GLY A 649 -8.56 -22.57 -15.00
CA GLY A 649 -9.21 -22.32 -16.29
C GLY A 649 -10.62 -21.70 -16.20
N TYR A 650 -11.00 -21.15 -15.03
CA TYR A 650 -12.28 -20.49 -14.80
C TYR A 650 -12.24 -19.02 -15.25
N GLN A 651 -12.21 -18.81 -16.57
CA GLN A 651 -11.95 -17.49 -17.18
C GLN A 651 -12.91 -16.39 -16.71
N GLU A 652 -14.21 -16.66 -16.70
CA GLU A 652 -15.24 -15.67 -16.28
C GLU A 652 -15.06 -15.29 -14.80
N LYS A 653 -14.86 -16.27 -13.93
CA LYS A 653 -14.64 -16.04 -12.49
C LYS A 653 -13.32 -15.28 -12.25
N ALA A 654 -12.27 -15.61 -12.99
CA ALA A 654 -11.00 -14.89 -12.92
C ALA A 654 -11.17 -13.41 -13.28
N TYR A 655 -11.95 -13.12 -14.33
CA TYR A 655 -12.21 -11.76 -14.77
C TYR A 655 -13.11 -10.97 -13.81
N GLU A 656 -14.18 -11.59 -13.32
CA GLU A 656 -15.07 -11.03 -12.28
C GLU A 656 -14.26 -10.58 -11.05
N MET A 657 -13.39 -11.45 -10.54
CA MET A 657 -12.56 -11.17 -9.37
C MET A 657 -11.47 -10.13 -9.67
N TYR A 658 -10.91 -10.14 -10.88
CA TYR A 658 -9.97 -9.11 -11.33
C TYR A 658 -10.61 -7.71 -11.31
N LEU A 659 -11.82 -7.54 -11.86
CA LEU A 659 -12.49 -6.25 -11.88
C LEU A 659 -12.77 -5.73 -10.46
N ARG A 660 -13.18 -6.64 -9.55
CA ARG A 660 -13.44 -6.30 -8.15
C ARG A 660 -12.19 -5.80 -7.40
N THR A 661 -11.01 -6.34 -7.69
CA THR A 661 -9.74 -5.83 -7.13
C THR A 661 -9.29 -4.54 -7.83
N ALA A 662 -9.34 -4.52 -9.17
CA ALA A 662 -8.76 -3.43 -9.96
C ALA A 662 -9.49 -2.09 -9.77
N ARG A 663 -10.82 -2.15 -9.68
CA ARG A 663 -11.67 -0.96 -9.60
C ARG A 663 -12.25 -0.71 -8.21
N LEU A 664 -11.67 -1.35 -7.18
CA LEU A 664 -12.17 -1.29 -5.81
C LEU A 664 -12.37 0.15 -5.33
N ASP A 665 -11.32 0.97 -5.42
CA ASP A 665 -11.37 2.37 -5.01
C ASP A 665 -12.08 3.26 -6.05
N LEU A 666 -11.80 3.05 -7.34
CA LEU A 666 -12.34 3.87 -8.43
C LEU A 666 -13.88 3.85 -8.49
N ASP A 667 -14.49 2.71 -8.18
CA ASP A 667 -15.95 2.54 -8.17
C ASP A 667 -16.54 2.47 -6.75
N ASN A 668 -15.70 2.69 -5.73
CA ASN A 668 -16.01 2.60 -4.30
C ASN A 668 -16.80 1.32 -3.92
N TYR A 669 -16.29 0.15 -4.33
CA TYR A 669 -16.99 -1.14 -4.15
C TYR A 669 -17.33 -1.45 -2.68
N ASN A 670 -16.44 -1.11 -1.76
CA ASN A 670 -16.61 -1.37 -0.32
C ASN A 670 -17.35 -0.25 0.43
N ASN A 671 -17.66 0.87 -0.23
CA ASN A 671 -18.24 2.08 0.36
C ASN A 671 -17.42 2.65 1.53
N ASP A 672 -16.09 2.67 1.40
CA ASP A 672 -15.17 3.22 2.40
C ASP A 672 -13.90 3.85 1.80
N THR A 673 -13.93 4.22 0.51
CA THR A 673 -12.81 4.90 -0.17
C THR A 673 -12.58 6.30 0.39
N GLU A 674 -13.58 6.93 1.00
CA GLU A 674 -13.43 8.21 1.73
C GLU A 674 -12.38 8.16 2.85
N ASP A 675 -12.11 6.98 3.40
CA ASP A 675 -11.10 6.76 4.45
C ASP A 675 -9.66 6.66 3.89
N GLY A 676 -9.50 6.67 2.56
CA GLY A 676 -8.27 6.44 1.81
C GLY A 676 -8.36 5.21 0.90
N CYS A 677 -7.52 5.17 -0.14
CA CYS A 677 -7.44 4.08 -1.10
C CYS A 677 -6.80 2.82 -0.52
N HIS A 678 -7.14 1.64 -1.03
CA HIS A 678 -6.65 0.35 -0.50
C HIS A 678 -5.31 -0.05 -1.13
N THR A 679 -4.24 0.69 -0.83
CA THR A 679 -2.91 0.53 -1.45
C THR A 679 -2.38 -0.90 -1.44
N THR A 680 -2.52 -1.67 -0.36
CA THR A 680 -2.02 -3.05 -0.32
C THR A 680 -2.80 -3.99 -1.25
N SER A 681 -4.10 -3.75 -1.46
CA SER A 681 -4.93 -4.45 -2.44
C SER A 681 -4.53 -4.14 -3.88
N MET A 682 -3.97 -2.94 -4.13
CA MET A 682 -3.50 -2.56 -5.47
C MET A 682 -2.37 -3.46 -5.97
N ALA A 683 -1.54 -3.99 -5.07
CA ALA A 683 -0.55 -5.01 -5.41
C ALA A 683 -1.23 -6.32 -5.85
N GLY A 684 -2.36 -6.68 -5.22
CA GLY A 684 -3.22 -7.79 -5.63
C GLY A 684 -3.77 -7.65 -7.06
N THR A 685 -4.09 -6.42 -7.49
CA THR A 685 -4.48 -6.14 -8.88
C THR A 685 -3.36 -6.49 -9.86
N TRP A 686 -2.12 -6.07 -9.57
CA TRP A 686 -0.95 -6.44 -10.37
C TRP A 686 -0.70 -7.96 -10.36
N MET A 687 -0.80 -8.59 -9.19
CA MET A 687 -0.63 -10.05 -9.05
C MET A 687 -1.67 -10.82 -9.88
N SER A 688 -2.91 -10.33 -9.95
CA SER A 688 -3.96 -10.96 -10.76
C SER A 688 -3.60 -10.98 -12.25
N VAL A 689 -2.90 -9.96 -12.75
CA VAL A 689 -2.39 -9.94 -14.13
C VAL A 689 -1.17 -10.86 -14.28
N VAL A 690 -0.16 -10.71 -13.43
CA VAL A 690 1.14 -11.37 -13.64
C VAL A 690 1.11 -12.83 -13.17
N HIS A 691 0.63 -13.10 -11.96
CA HIS A 691 0.50 -14.45 -11.42
C HIS A 691 -0.79 -15.16 -11.86
N GLY A 692 -1.85 -14.42 -12.17
CA GLY A 692 -3.09 -14.97 -12.71
C GLY A 692 -3.02 -15.13 -14.22
N PHE A 693 -3.40 -14.10 -14.98
CA PHE A 693 -3.50 -14.16 -16.45
C PHE A 693 -2.19 -14.50 -17.16
N GLY A 694 -1.03 -14.04 -16.66
CA GLY A 694 0.30 -14.40 -17.16
C GLY A 694 0.80 -15.77 -16.70
N GLY A 695 0.19 -16.33 -15.65
CA GLY A 695 0.57 -17.60 -15.06
C GLY A 695 1.99 -17.63 -14.48
N LEU A 696 2.55 -16.47 -14.12
CA LEU A 696 3.96 -16.38 -13.69
C LEU A 696 4.19 -17.11 -12.37
N ARG A 697 5.14 -18.05 -12.35
CA ARG A 697 5.68 -18.70 -11.14
C ARG A 697 7.19 -18.88 -11.27
N VAL A 698 7.91 -18.94 -10.16
CA VAL A 698 9.33 -19.34 -10.15
C VAL A 698 9.42 -20.74 -9.55
N LYS A 699 10.05 -21.67 -10.28
CA LYS A 699 10.26 -23.06 -9.83
C LYS A 699 11.69 -23.45 -10.17
N ASP A 700 12.41 -24.00 -9.20
CA ASP A 700 13.80 -24.45 -9.36
C ASP A 700 14.72 -23.40 -10.01
N GLY A 701 14.49 -22.12 -9.68
CA GLY A 701 15.23 -20.98 -10.23
C GLY A 701 14.90 -20.60 -11.68
N VAL A 702 13.87 -21.20 -12.28
CA VAL A 702 13.38 -20.90 -13.64
C VAL A 702 12.04 -20.16 -13.56
N LEU A 703 11.86 -19.16 -14.41
CA LEU A 703 10.61 -18.43 -14.55
C LEU A 703 9.65 -19.23 -15.47
N HIS A 704 8.48 -19.58 -14.97
CA HIS A 704 7.41 -20.26 -15.71
C HIS A 704 6.28 -19.29 -16.04
N LEU A 705 5.76 -19.37 -17.26
CA LEU A 705 4.59 -18.66 -17.74
C LEU A 705 3.56 -19.66 -18.26
N ASN A 706 2.29 -19.43 -17.94
CA ASN A 706 1.16 -20.17 -18.49
C ASN A 706 0.03 -19.18 -18.84
N PRO A 707 0.25 -18.31 -19.83
CA PRO A 707 -0.60 -17.15 -20.03
C PRO A 707 -1.91 -17.51 -20.72
N PHE A 708 -3.01 -16.86 -20.34
CA PHE A 708 -4.24 -16.85 -21.12
C PHE A 708 -4.87 -15.46 -21.14
N ILE A 709 -5.73 -15.21 -22.12
CA ILE A 709 -6.43 -13.93 -22.30
C ILE A 709 -7.87 -14.13 -21.84
N PRO A 710 -8.40 -13.31 -20.91
CA PRO A 710 -9.82 -13.35 -20.55
C PRO A 710 -10.67 -12.86 -21.73
N GLY A 711 -11.94 -13.31 -21.82
CA GLY A 711 -12.80 -13.03 -22.99
C GLY A 711 -13.04 -11.54 -23.31
N HIS A 712 -12.78 -10.65 -22.35
CA HIS A 712 -12.95 -9.20 -22.50
C HIS A 712 -11.72 -8.48 -23.07
N TRP A 713 -10.55 -9.12 -23.11
CA TRP A 713 -9.30 -8.51 -23.60
C TRP A 713 -8.94 -9.06 -24.97
N SER A 714 -8.39 -8.20 -25.82
CA SER A 714 -7.84 -8.59 -27.12
C SER A 714 -6.35 -8.95 -27.03
N SER A 715 -5.62 -8.29 -26.14
CA SER A 715 -4.25 -8.61 -25.76
C SER A 715 -3.92 -8.01 -24.41
N PHE A 716 -2.84 -8.49 -23.78
CA PHE A 716 -2.22 -7.79 -22.67
C PHE A 716 -0.70 -7.94 -22.71
N SER A 717 0.01 -7.00 -22.09
CA SER A 717 1.44 -7.12 -21.87
C SER A 717 1.83 -6.64 -20.49
N PHE A 718 2.90 -7.23 -19.95
CA PHE A 718 3.49 -6.84 -18.68
C PHE A 718 5.01 -7.03 -18.75
N LYS A 719 5.71 -6.40 -17.81
CA LYS A 719 7.16 -6.48 -17.69
C LYS A 719 7.56 -7.05 -16.33
N VAL A 720 8.63 -7.82 -16.32
CA VAL A 720 9.26 -8.31 -15.09
C VAL A 720 10.78 -8.24 -15.19
N MET A 721 11.42 -7.86 -14.09
CA MET A 721 12.87 -7.95 -13.89
C MET A 721 13.18 -9.28 -13.22
N PHE A 722 13.86 -10.19 -13.93
CA PHE A 722 14.24 -11.48 -13.38
C PHE A 722 15.74 -11.71 -13.56
N ARG A 723 16.49 -11.70 -12.46
CA ARG A 723 17.94 -11.98 -12.42
C ARG A 723 18.75 -11.16 -13.44
N GLY A 724 18.49 -9.86 -13.50
CA GLY A 724 19.13 -8.91 -14.41
C GLY A 724 18.51 -8.83 -15.81
N SER A 725 17.55 -9.71 -16.13
CA SER A 725 16.84 -9.71 -17.41
C SER A 725 15.49 -9.01 -17.31
N ARG A 726 15.28 -7.93 -18.07
CA ARG A 726 13.96 -7.28 -18.19
C ARG A 726 13.15 -7.94 -19.30
N LEU A 727 12.18 -8.76 -18.93
CA LEU A 727 11.35 -9.52 -19.86
C LEU A 727 10.01 -8.83 -20.06
N LYS A 728 9.72 -8.38 -21.29
CA LYS A 728 8.41 -7.90 -21.71
C LYS A 728 7.63 -9.05 -22.33
N VAL A 729 6.55 -9.47 -21.66
CA VAL A 729 5.66 -10.54 -22.10
C VAL A 729 4.45 -9.91 -22.77
N ASN A 730 4.19 -10.27 -24.03
CA ASN A 730 3.03 -9.82 -24.81
C ASN A 730 2.19 -11.03 -25.19
N VAL A 731 0.92 -11.06 -24.78
CA VAL A 731 0.00 -12.17 -25.02
C VAL A 731 -1.09 -11.69 -25.97
N LYS A 732 -1.15 -12.26 -27.17
CA LYS A 732 -2.12 -11.89 -28.21
C LYS A 732 -2.57 -13.10 -29.01
N GLY A 733 -3.89 -13.29 -29.13
CA GLY A 733 -4.45 -14.46 -29.80
C GLY A 733 -3.97 -15.78 -29.17
N HIS A 734 -3.25 -16.60 -29.95
CA HIS A 734 -2.65 -17.87 -29.53
C HIS A 734 -1.12 -17.80 -29.40
N GLU A 735 -0.55 -16.60 -29.31
CA GLU A 735 0.89 -16.39 -29.25
C GLU A 735 1.29 -15.58 -28.01
N THR A 736 2.43 -15.95 -27.45
CA THR A 736 3.12 -15.22 -26.39
C THR A 736 4.49 -14.81 -26.91
N LEU A 737 4.67 -13.51 -27.17
CA LEU A 737 5.95 -12.92 -27.56
C LEU A 737 6.66 -12.38 -26.32
N ILE A 738 7.89 -12.82 -26.10
CA ILE A 738 8.70 -12.43 -24.96
C ILE A 738 9.95 -11.75 -25.49
N VAL A 739 10.12 -10.48 -25.15
CA VAL A 739 11.26 -9.65 -25.55
C VAL A 739 12.13 -9.38 -24.34
N ASN A 740 13.43 -9.61 -24.46
CA ASN A 740 14.40 -9.22 -23.45
C ASN A 740 14.89 -7.80 -23.75
N GLU A 741 14.61 -6.85 -22.86
CA GLU A 741 14.97 -5.44 -23.02
C GLU A 741 16.38 -5.12 -22.46
N THR A 742 17.13 -6.15 -22.05
CA THR A 742 18.47 -6.03 -21.43
C THR A 742 19.49 -6.94 -22.12
N ASP A 743 20.77 -6.75 -21.84
CA ASP A 743 21.87 -7.54 -22.41
C ASP A 743 22.09 -8.90 -21.70
N THR A 744 21.49 -9.09 -20.53
CA THR A 744 21.60 -10.32 -19.74
C THR A 744 20.66 -11.40 -20.31
N PRO A 745 21.15 -12.59 -20.68
CA PRO A 745 20.30 -13.66 -21.21
C PRO A 745 19.43 -14.31 -20.12
N ALA A 746 18.30 -14.89 -20.54
CA ALA A 746 17.36 -15.57 -19.64
C ALA A 746 16.96 -16.95 -20.17
N VAL A 747 16.66 -17.86 -19.24
CA VAL A 747 15.97 -19.13 -19.52
C VAL A 747 14.64 -19.12 -18.80
N LEU A 748 13.59 -19.51 -19.52
CA LEU A 748 12.24 -19.53 -19.01
C LEU A 748 11.45 -20.71 -19.60
N ASN A 749 10.36 -21.05 -18.94
CA ASN A 749 9.43 -22.06 -19.39
C ASN A 749 8.10 -21.40 -19.77
N VAL A 750 7.59 -21.68 -20.97
CA VAL A 750 6.27 -21.22 -21.42
C VAL A 750 5.45 -22.44 -21.80
N ASN A 751 4.31 -22.62 -21.13
CA ASN A 751 3.40 -23.76 -21.34
C ASN A 751 4.10 -25.12 -21.29
N GLY A 752 5.04 -25.30 -20.36
CA GLY A 752 5.79 -26.54 -20.17
C GLY A 752 7.01 -26.70 -21.08
N LYS A 753 7.26 -25.79 -22.03
CA LYS A 753 8.44 -25.83 -22.91
C LYS A 753 9.48 -24.78 -22.51
N GLU A 754 10.73 -25.20 -22.44
CA GLU A 754 11.87 -24.31 -22.15
C GLU A 754 12.28 -23.49 -23.38
N TYR A 755 12.63 -22.23 -23.13
CA TYR A 755 13.16 -21.28 -24.10
C TYR A 755 14.35 -20.53 -23.51
N ALA A 756 15.42 -20.40 -24.29
CA ALA A 756 16.54 -19.53 -23.99
C ALA A 756 16.44 -18.26 -24.84
N ILE A 757 16.52 -17.09 -24.20
CA ILE A 757 16.47 -15.78 -24.86
C ILE A 757 17.82 -15.10 -24.63
N SER A 758 18.48 -14.70 -25.71
CA SER A 758 19.71 -13.90 -25.63
C SER A 758 19.43 -12.50 -25.06
N GLY A 759 20.48 -11.79 -24.65
CA GLY A 759 20.38 -10.34 -24.43
C GLY A 759 19.84 -9.65 -25.68
N PHE A 760 18.92 -8.70 -25.49
CA PHE A 760 18.19 -7.99 -26.55
C PHE A 760 17.49 -8.89 -27.58
N GLY A 761 17.24 -10.15 -27.22
CA GLY A 761 16.57 -11.13 -28.07
C GLY A 761 15.07 -11.20 -27.83
N GLU A 762 14.39 -11.98 -28.66
CA GLU A 762 12.97 -12.27 -28.51
C GLU A 762 12.66 -13.74 -28.80
N VAL A 763 11.53 -14.22 -28.28
CA VAL A 763 11.00 -15.55 -28.59
C VAL A 763 9.49 -15.55 -28.62
N THR A 764 8.91 -16.32 -29.55
CA THR A 764 7.47 -16.52 -29.64
C THR A 764 7.13 -17.96 -29.26
N ALA A 765 6.27 -18.12 -28.27
CA ALA A 765 5.70 -19.39 -27.87
C ALA A 765 4.24 -19.50 -28.34
N ALA A 766 3.87 -20.64 -28.91
CA ALA A 766 2.47 -20.96 -29.18
C ALA A 766 1.75 -21.34 -27.87
N ARG A 767 0.50 -20.89 -27.72
CA ARG A 767 -0.36 -21.21 -26.58
C ARG A 767 -1.10 -22.53 -26.73
#